data_AF-A0A2E6PY78-F1
#
_entry.id   AF-A0A2E6PY78-F1
#
_cell.length_a   1.000
_cell.length_b   1.000
_cell.length_c   1.000
_cell.angle_alpha   90.00
_cell.angle_beta   90.00
_cell.angle_gamma   90.00
#
_symmetry.space_group_name_H-M   'P 1'
#
loop_
_entity.id
_entity.type
_entity.pdbx_description
1 polymer ?
#
loop_
_entity_poly.entity_id
_entity_poly.type
_entity_poly.pdbx_seq_one_letter_code
_entity_poly.pdbx_strand_id
1 'polypeptide(L)'
;MLYGAHTMEAQLLECLEALSSAGDDERARLRKVSRTVGYEELPKSWKALVKVAAAKIGLKEFEENPLGPRKGTRRGGRRKRRQEADPSDLIVADSDEGNPAFKLCRAILVQRKSDIEEEGLDQIRNMCEKGIHPAWERLAREAPVFAELSRFPVKEQTGNELGVEDWVAHANFDPLDHASLVHWLKLDPPFAMSSKQRKGLLMLRREYASKVDARRVRKLIEEVQGTNSSAGFLVGILKSSLGDDCSEEFDLASSKNELREISNLHKILSGFRTGSLPSPVSSWLSDERSGQLASAIRLEAWKSATTEDLALDLEELESGGLLLDENESPWPTKLTFKVAAGMIDGDRLEEAKRLILTRPIEPSDALALATKFADEDITLSNFIEDCAKKIHLDGLQALLRNPSQPVRTRAAVAKELIFRKEILTDLTLLSDVLTEGNEIDLLSEVLASQNAITHPMRGLLVWHLLPASAGMKKMASLSKLRQDSIESLKTMDDECLSETAIALIALMNGFPHDPGVLHDKLGSSGIKALNQARRALLEEGTGMIKHNSIDQLLTTADTADFSPLERSLFESLITSLKLNRARIELQMDDESKFTSATESISSIVEHERLSTQVVISISEIVEEYKLSLPSLEDWYRLNAPDTEGSQITRAGIAINRGDYLNAGRCYLEAARRSQGFERTTSLRRMALIQFAHAKAWKQAVELIRSNNALMAAVTKKFQLFLNVCSEYDRGKSNVGTDLVLDYASRFDKDERDEVLNALRTYPDEMGLPSEPFEGRVKAALKRMDRPGRKTEDRLERRLKEELHKGRDVLEISLIAQEQAEKKPIAGLRMFQSAINHGGFDEEGVRRIRRSQRSMFTTLESQIPIKNRKTFNIASLKPLVIVDTNILIQAFKDELVRKGSSDGLGYLEWSMERAFQWALRKHGDSGSIKPYIPNSVMSEFKNRTKNAKTCKRLFDGEYQDPVLWSSIKDNDIEQIQADIIGIFNRVDLNFEQSQEIKDEMNGFLASHEDIFEQIDENKRLRRDDEPSRYVINGRAIYPEYGDREIMIDAASLATYTSRHTSKLRDVGSIVIATRDSDFRMIRRSLEETYGFVVIENAEQISRLLGL
;
A
#
# COMPACT_ATOMS: atom_id res chain seq x y z
N MET A 1 -25.47 9.69 -73.30
CA MET A 1 -24.50 9.24 -74.32
C MET A 1 -24.50 7.73 -74.30
N LEU A 2 -24.83 7.11 -75.43
CA LEU A 2 -24.90 5.67 -75.63
C LEU A 2 -23.48 5.15 -75.93
N TYR A 3 -22.93 4.34 -75.02
CA TYR A 3 -21.67 3.63 -75.21
C TYR A 3 -21.99 2.15 -75.53
N GLY A 4 -21.48 1.63 -76.66
CA GLY A 4 -21.64 0.23 -77.10
C GLY A 4 -20.57 -0.69 -76.50
N ALA A 5 -20.84 -1.98 -76.25
CA ALA A 5 -20.88 -3.01 -77.29
C ALA A 5 -21.92 -4.14 -77.04
N HIS A 6 -22.31 -4.78 -78.15
CA HIS A 6 -23.53 -5.57 -78.39
C HIS A 6 -24.80 -4.71 -78.42
N THR A 7 -25.12 -4.19 -79.61
CA THR A 7 -26.43 -3.59 -79.85
C THR A 7 -27.51 -4.62 -79.51
N MET A 8 -28.63 -4.18 -78.92
CA MET A 8 -29.78 -5.06 -78.64
C MET A 8 -30.23 -5.84 -79.90
N GLU A 9 -29.98 -5.27 -81.08
CA GLU A 9 -30.17 -5.92 -82.38
C GLU A 9 -29.22 -7.10 -82.62
N ALA A 10 -27.95 -7.04 -82.24
CA ALA A 10 -27.02 -8.17 -82.35
C ALA A 10 -27.39 -9.31 -81.39
N GLN A 11 -27.80 -8.99 -80.16
CA GLN A 11 -28.32 -9.98 -79.20
C GLN A 11 -29.63 -10.61 -79.68
N LEU A 12 -30.50 -9.79 -80.29
CA LEU A 12 -31.73 -10.26 -80.92
C LEU A 12 -31.41 -11.19 -82.09
N LEU A 13 -30.44 -10.85 -82.95
CA LEU A 13 -30.01 -11.70 -84.05
C LEU A 13 -29.49 -13.06 -83.55
N GLU A 14 -28.63 -13.07 -82.53
CA GLU A 14 -28.13 -14.31 -81.88
C GLU A 14 -29.31 -15.19 -81.41
N CYS A 15 -30.33 -14.57 -80.80
CA CYS A 15 -31.53 -15.27 -80.37
C CYS A 15 -32.34 -15.85 -81.53
N LEU A 16 -32.51 -15.08 -82.62
CA LEU A 16 -33.29 -15.47 -83.77
C LEU A 16 -32.63 -16.58 -84.58
N GLU A 17 -31.30 -16.55 -84.74
CA GLU A 17 -30.53 -17.64 -85.35
C GLU A 17 -30.62 -18.94 -84.53
N ALA A 18 -30.60 -18.81 -83.21
CA ALA A 18 -30.82 -19.94 -82.31
C ALA A 18 -32.26 -20.51 -82.43
N LEU A 19 -33.29 -19.71 -82.70
CA LEU A 19 -34.64 -20.22 -83.02
C LEU A 19 -34.63 -21.07 -84.28
N SER A 20 -33.97 -20.60 -85.35
CA SER A 20 -33.99 -21.25 -86.66
C SER A 20 -33.45 -22.67 -86.64
N SER A 21 -32.48 -22.92 -85.76
CA SER A 21 -31.84 -24.24 -85.62
C SER A 21 -32.61 -25.21 -84.71
N ALA A 22 -33.80 -24.85 -84.21
CA ALA A 22 -34.58 -25.65 -83.25
C ALA A 22 -35.82 -26.36 -83.85
N GLY A 23 -36.04 -26.26 -85.17
CA GLY A 23 -37.23 -26.79 -85.85
C GLY A 23 -38.48 -25.90 -85.69
N ASP A 24 -39.67 -26.49 -85.89
CA ASP A 24 -40.95 -25.76 -85.95
C ASP A 24 -41.79 -25.77 -84.66
N ASP A 25 -41.43 -26.59 -83.66
CA ASP A 25 -42.16 -26.63 -82.38
C ASP A 25 -41.82 -25.41 -81.50
N GLU A 26 -42.85 -24.62 -81.14
CA GLU A 26 -42.72 -23.40 -80.34
C GLU A 26 -41.99 -23.64 -79.00
N ARG A 27 -42.33 -24.74 -78.30
CA ARG A 27 -41.74 -25.04 -76.99
C ARG A 27 -40.29 -25.48 -77.09
N ALA A 28 -39.89 -26.15 -78.18
CA ALA A 28 -38.50 -26.51 -78.45
C ALA A 28 -37.68 -25.26 -78.81
N ARG A 29 -38.22 -24.39 -79.67
CA ARG A 29 -37.63 -23.09 -80.05
C ARG A 29 -37.39 -22.19 -78.84
N LEU A 30 -38.40 -21.98 -78.00
CA LEU A 30 -38.28 -21.20 -76.77
C LEU A 30 -37.25 -21.79 -75.79
N ARG A 31 -37.23 -23.12 -75.63
CA ARG A 31 -36.23 -23.80 -74.78
C ARG A 31 -34.81 -23.61 -75.30
N LYS A 32 -34.60 -23.68 -76.62
CA LYS A 32 -33.26 -23.50 -77.21
C LYS A 32 -32.74 -22.08 -77.01
N VAL A 33 -33.59 -21.08 -77.23
CA VAL A 33 -33.19 -19.68 -77.10
C VAL A 33 -33.08 -19.21 -75.67
N SER A 34 -33.89 -19.73 -74.75
CA SER A 34 -33.71 -19.45 -73.31
C SER A 34 -32.35 -19.86 -72.75
N ARG A 35 -31.55 -20.64 -73.50
CA ARG A 35 -30.20 -21.08 -73.13
C ARG A 35 -29.09 -20.24 -73.76
N THR A 36 -29.40 -19.29 -74.66
CA THR A 36 -28.39 -18.39 -75.22
C THR A 36 -28.11 -17.23 -74.26
N VAL A 37 -26.87 -16.75 -74.25
CA VAL A 37 -26.46 -15.65 -73.38
C VAL A 37 -27.11 -14.35 -73.84
N GLY A 38 -27.21 -14.13 -75.16
CA GLY A 38 -27.96 -13.01 -75.73
C GLY A 38 -29.41 -12.94 -75.23
N TYR A 39 -30.09 -14.08 -75.01
CA TYR A 39 -31.44 -14.05 -74.47
C TYR A 39 -31.46 -13.60 -73.01
N GLU A 40 -30.47 -13.92 -72.17
CA GLU A 40 -30.45 -13.41 -70.79
C GLU A 40 -30.22 -11.89 -70.75
N GLU A 41 -29.40 -11.36 -71.66
CA GLU A 41 -29.03 -9.95 -71.80
C GLU A 41 -30.17 -9.06 -72.32
N LEU A 42 -31.11 -9.58 -73.13
CA LEU A 42 -32.22 -8.78 -73.68
C LEU A 42 -33.21 -8.28 -72.60
N PRO A 43 -33.74 -7.05 -72.72
CA PRO A 43 -34.83 -6.57 -71.88
C PRO A 43 -36.16 -7.30 -72.18
N LYS A 44 -37.18 -7.10 -71.33
CA LYS A 44 -38.44 -7.87 -71.37
C LYS A 44 -39.22 -7.73 -72.69
N SER A 45 -39.25 -6.53 -73.26
CA SER A 45 -39.94 -6.20 -74.52
C SER A 45 -39.25 -6.83 -75.74
N TRP A 46 -37.92 -6.81 -75.78
CA TRP A 46 -37.14 -7.48 -76.83
C TRP A 46 -37.18 -9.02 -76.71
N LYS A 47 -37.21 -9.56 -75.49
CA LYS A 47 -37.52 -10.99 -75.27
C LYS A 47 -38.90 -11.35 -75.83
N ALA A 48 -39.85 -10.43 -75.80
CA ALA A 48 -41.18 -10.67 -76.34
C ALA A 48 -41.17 -10.76 -77.89
N LEU A 49 -40.31 -10.00 -78.59
CA LEU A 49 -40.08 -10.19 -80.04
C LEU A 49 -39.59 -11.61 -80.36
N VAL A 50 -38.65 -12.12 -79.57
CA VAL A 50 -38.16 -13.50 -79.68
C VAL A 50 -39.29 -14.50 -79.43
N LYS A 51 -40.18 -14.25 -78.47
CA LYS A 51 -41.35 -15.11 -78.21
C LYS A 51 -42.35 -15.09 -79.37
N VAL A 52 -42.63 -13.93 -79.95
CA VAL A 52 -43.48 -13.79 -81.16
C VAL A 52 -42.88 -14.57 -82.33
N ALA A 53 -41.57 -14.47 -82.54
CA ALA A 53 -40.83 -15.25 -83.54
C ALA A 53 -40.81 -16.75 -83.25
N ALA A 54 -40.77 -17.15 -81.98
CA ALA A 54 -40.85 -18.56 -81.63
C ALA A 54 -42.22 -19.17 -81.97
N ALA A 55 -43.30 -18.39 -81.87
CA ALA A 55 -44.68 -18.81 -82.10
C ALA A 55 -45.15 -18.75 -83.58
N LYS A 56 -44.34 -18.22 -84.51
CA LYS A 56 -44.65 -18.13 -85.96
C LYS A 56 -46.05 -17.55 -86.27
N ILE A 57 -46.45 -16.49 -85.58
CA ILE A 57 -47.79 -15.88 -85.69
C ILE A 57 -48.07 -15.38 -87.14
N GLY A 58 -49.14 -15.90 -87.79
CA GLY A 58 -49.55 -15.58 -89.18
C GLY A 58 -50.86 -14.75 -89.34
N LEU A 59 -51.25 -14.48 -90.60
CA LEU A 59 -52.49 -13.79 -91.02
C LEU A 59 -53.64 -14.80 -91.21
N LYS A 60 -54.79 -14.61 -90.54
CA LYS A 60 -56.04 -15.36 -90.80
C LYS A 60 -57.28 -14.45 -90.65
N GLU A 61 -58.20 -14.61 -91.60
CA GLU A 61 -59.54 -14.02 -91.66
C GLU A 61 -60.48 -14.58 -90.56
N PHE A 62 -61.45 -13.76 -90.14
CA PHE A 62 -62.47 -14.06 -89.15
C PHE A 62 -63.45 -15.15 -89.60
N GLU A 63 -63.71 -16.15 -88.74
CA GLU A 63 -65.00 -16.86 -88.72
C GLU A 63 -65.52 -16.99 -87.28
N GLU A 64 -66.83 -16.81 -87.15
CA GLU A 64 -67.63 -16.82 -85.92
C GLU A 64 -67.81 -18.24 -85.31
N ASN A 65 -67.86 -18.26 -83.97
CA ASN A 65 -68.36 -19.25 -82.98
C ASN A 65 -69.26 -20.43 -83.47
N PRO A 66 -69.39 -21.59 -82.74
CA PRO A 66 -69.68 -21.64 -81.28
C PRO A 66 -69.26 -22.89 -80.43
N LEU A 67 -69.28 -22.70 -79.10
CA LEU A 67 -69.59 -23.63 -77.98
C LEU A 67 -69.28 -25.17 -78.05
N GLY A 68 -68.32 -25.59 -77.19
CA GLY A 68 -68.39 -26.80 -76.32
C GLY A 68 -67.48 -28.00 -76.68
N PRO A 69 -67.18 -28.97 -75.78
CA PRO A 69 -67.22 -29.00 -74.31
C PRO A 69 -65.84 -29.31 -73.65
N ARG A 70 -65.70 -29.04 -72.34
CA ARG A 70 -64.54 -29.38 -71.49
C ARG A 70 -64.42 -30.89 -71.23
N LYS A 71 -63.21 -31.45 -71.30
CA LYS A 71 -62.67 -32.59 -70.51
C LYS A 71 -61.13 -32.50 -70.56
N GLY A 72 -60.32 -32.54 -69.50
CA GLY A 72 -60.54 -32.81 -68.08
C GLY A 72 -59.67 -33.96 -67.59
N THR A 73 -58.39 -33.73 -67.28
CA THR A 73 -57.57 -34.64 -66.43
C THR A 73 -56.55 -33.87 -65.56
N ARG A 74 -57.03 -33.54 -64.35
CA ARG A 74 -56.39 -33.57 -63.01
C ARG A 74 -54.95 -34.16 -62.93
N ARG A 75 -53.98 -33.68 -62.13
CA ARG A 75 -53.94 -33.24 -60.70
C ARG A 75 -52.60 -32.49 -60.43
N GLY A 76 -52.61 -31.34 -59.74
CA GLY A 76 -51.96 -31.21 -58.41
C GLY A 76 -50.96 -30.04 -58.31
N GLY A 77 -51.15 -29.15 -57.31
CA GLY A 77 -50.12 -28.18 -56.84
C GLY A 77 -50.33 -26.71 -57.24
N ARG A 78 -50.82 -25.88 -56.29
CA ARG A 78 -50.97 -24.42 -56.41
C ARG A 78 -49.62 -23.72 -56.68
N ARG A 79 -49.39 -23.30 -57.92
CA ARG A 79 -48.83 -21.99 -58.24
C ARG A 79 -49.92 -21.26 -59.03
N LYS A 80 -50.31 -20.05 -58.60
CA LYS A 80 -51.03 -19.12 -59.47
C LYS A 80 -50.19 -19.01 -60.73
N ARG A 81 -50.57 -19.69 -61.83
CA ARG A 81 -50.06 -19.36 -63.15
C ARG A 81 -50.51 -17.91 -63.33
N ARG A 82 -49.59 -16.95 -63.13
CA ARG A 82 -49.72 -15.62 -63.75
C ARG A 82 -50.07 -15.95 -65.19
N GLN A 83 -51.23 -15.50 -65.67
CA GLN A 83 -51.45 -15.43 -67.11
C GLN A 83 -50.24 -14.65 -67.63
N GLU A 84 -49.35 -15.33 -68.36
CA GLU A 84 -48.27 -14.62 -69.04
C GLU A 84 -48.97 -13.61 -69.95
N ALA A 85 -48.61 -12.33 -69.78
CA ALA A 85 -49.06 -11.29 -70.69
C ALA A 85 -48.73 -11.73 -72.11
N ASP A 86 -49.66 -11.52 -73.04
CA ASP A 86 -49.44 -11.80 -74.45
C ASP A 86 -48.13 -11.11 -74.85
N PRO A 87 -47.14 -11.84 -75.44
CA PRO A 87 -45.89 -11.24 -75.90
C PRO A 87 -46.11 -9.96 -76.73
N SER A 88 -47.22 -9.91 -77.48
CA SER A 88 -47.59 -8.73 -78.25
C SER A 88 -47.88 -7.51 -77.35
N ASP A 89 -48.52 -7.70 -76.19
CA ASP A 89 -48.81 -6.60 -75.24
C ASP A 89 -47.54 -6.02 -74.63
N LEU A 90 -46.51 -6.86 -74.40
CA LEU A 90 -45.22 -6.42 -73.85
C LEU A 90 -44.41 -5.58 -74.85
N ILE A 91 -44.61 -5.78 -76.16
CA ILE A 91 -44.00 -4.97 -77.22
C ILE A 91 -44.78 -3.66 -77.35
N VAL A 92 -46.12 -3.73 -77.36
CA VAL A 92 -47.00 -2.55 -77.44
C VAL A 92 -46.81 -1.61 -76.24
N ALA A 93 -46.60 -2.14 -75.04
CA ALA A 93 -46.39 -1.35 -73.84
C ALA A 93 -45.04 -0.59 -73.83
N ASP A 94 -44.07 -0.96 -74.68
CA ASP A 94 -42.76 -0.30 -74.72
C ASP A 94 -42.80 0.88 -75.71
N SER A 95 -43.33 2.00 -75.23
CA SER A 95 -43.42 3.26 -75.99
C SER A 95 -42.07 3.93 -76.21
N ASP A 96 -41.16 3.75 -75.27
CA ASP A 96 -39.93 4.54 -75.10
C ASP A 96 -38.77 3.98 -75.92
N GLU A 97 -38.88 2.74 -76.42
CA GLU A 97 -37.87 2.14 -77.29
C GLU A 97 -37.70 2.96 -78.57
N GLY A 98 -36.47 3.46 -78.76
CA GLY A 98 -36.11 4.41 -79.81
C GLY A 98 -35.87 3.78 -81.18
N ASN A 99 -35.60 2.47 -81.23
CA ASN A 99 -35.21 1.79 -82.45
C ASN A 99 -36.31 1.83 -83.54
N PRO A 100 -36.02 2.34 -84.76
CA PRO A 100 -37.03 2.49 -85.81
C PRO A 100 -37.72 1.18 -86.21
N ALA A 101 -36.97 0.07 -86.29
CA ALA A 101 -37.53 -1.24 -86.66
C ALA A 101 -38.34 -1.86 -85.52
N PHE A 102 -37.95 -1.64 -84.27
CA PHE A 102 -38.78 -2.00 -83.11
C PHE A 102 -40.10 -1.22 -83.10
N LYS A 103 -40.04 0.10 -83.33
CA LYS A 103 -41.23 0.94 -83.44
C LYS A 103 -42.16 0.47 -84.55
N LEU A 104 -41.61 0.05 -85.70
CA LEU A 104 -42.42 -0.51 -86.78
C LEU A 104 -43.08 -1.85 -86.39
N CYS A 105 -42.38 -2.75 -85.69
CA CYS A 105 -42.99 -3.96 -85.13
C CYS A 105 -44.16 -3.63 -84.20
N ARG A 106 -43.98 -2.62 -83.35
CA ARG A 106 -45.02 -2.15 -82.44
C ARG A 106 -46.24 -1.64 -83.21
N ALA A 107 -46.04 -0.76 -84.18
CA ALA A 107 -47.09 -0.19 -85.01
C ALA A 107 -47.92 -1.27 -85.73
N ILE A 108 -47.25 -2.28 -86.32
CA ILE A 108 -47.91 -3.41 -86.99
C ILE A 108 -48.83 -4.19 -86.03
N LEU A 109 -48.40 -4.38 -84.76
CA LEU A 109 -49.22 -5.07 -83.76
C LEU A 109 -50.40 -4.23 -83.26
N VAL A 110 -50.22 -2.90 -83.12
CA VAL A 110 -51.29 -1.97 -82.70
C VAL A 110 -52.39 -1.91 -83.75
N GLN A 111 -52.01 -1.76 -85.03
CA GLN A 111 -52.95 -1.73 -86.16
C GLN A 111 -53.78 -3.02 -86.21
N ARG A 112 -53.17 -4.17 -85.92
CA ARG A 112 -53.87 -5.47 -85.89
C ARG A 112 -54.87 -5.64 -84.73
N LYS A 113 -54.62 -5.02 -83.57
CA LYS A 113 -55.45 -5.20 -82.37
C LYS A 113 -56.62 -4.23 -82.27
N SER A 114 -56.55 -3.08 -82.93
CA SER A 114 -57.48 -1.97 -82.65
C SER A 114 -58.03 -1.24 -83.89
N ASP A 115 -57.65 -1.63 -85.13
CA ASP A 115 -58.00 -0.93 -86.38
C ASP A 115 -57.64 0.58 -86.39
N ILE A 116 -56.75 1.01 -85.48
CA ILE A 116 -56.24 2.39 -85.39
C ILE A 116 -55.00 2.50 -86.29
N GLU A 117 -55.00 3.45 -87.23
CA GLU A 117 -53.78 3.85 -87.95
C GLU A 117 -52.90 4.71 -87.02
N GLU A 118 -51.68 4.24 -86.70
CA GLU A 118 -50.70 5.07 -85.96
C GLU A 118 -50.21 6.22 -86.85
N GLU A 119 -50.46 7.47 -86.42
CA GLU A 119 -49.92 8.68 -87.08
C GLU A 119 -48.38 8.61 -87.15
N GLY A 120 -47.80 8.87 -88.33
CA GLY A 120 -46.34 8.88 -88.53
C GLY A 120 -45.72 7.54 -88.95
N LEU A 121 -46.52 6.51 -89.24
CA LEU A 121 -46.07 5.23 -89.80
C LEU A 121 -45.14 5.39 -91.02
N ASP A 122 -45.43 6.33 -91.91
CA ASP A 122 -44.60 6.59 -93.10
C ASP A 122 -43.23 7.20 -92.75
N GLN A 123 -43.11 7.95 -91.66
CA GLN A 123 -41.82 8.43 -91.17
C GLN A 123 -40.96 7.28 -90.61
N ILE A 124 -41.59 6.35 -89.89
CA ILE A 124 -40.92 5.15 -89.37
C ILE A 124 -40.46 4.26 -90.54
N ARG A 125 -41.29 4.07 -91.58
CA ARG A 125 -40.91 3.37 -92.81
C ARG A 125 -39.73 4.03 -93.52
N ASN A 126 -39.76 5.36 -93.69
CA ASN A 126 -38.64 6.12 -94.27
C ASN A 126 -37.35 6.00 -93.45
N MET A 127 -37.44 5.85 -92.13
CA MET A 127 -36.27 5.57 -91.29
C MET A 127 -35.74 4.16 -91.50
N CYS A 128 -36.62 3.17 -91.67
CA CYS A 128 -36.24 1.79 -91.97
C CYS A 128 -35.65 1.65 -93.39
N GLU A 129 -36.08 2.45 -94.37
CA GLU A 129 -35.50 2.50 -95.72
C GLU A 129 -34.02 2.88 -95.74
N LYS A 130 -33.52 3.59 -94.71
CA LYS A 130 -32.09 3.92 -94.58
C LYS A 130 -31.21 2.70 -94.26
N GLY A 131 -31.82 1.56 -93.95
CA GLY A 131 -31.16 0.30 -93.64
C GLY A 131 -31.53 -0.20 -92.25
N ILE A 132 -31.96 -1.46 -92.14
CA ILE A 132 -32.25 -2.14 -90.87
C ILE A 132 -31.18 -3.19 -90.56
N HIS A 133 -30.93 -3.46 -89.28
CA HIS A 133 -30.02 -4.52 -88.85
C HIS A 133 -30.50 -5.91 -89.34
N PRO A 134 -29.60 -6.86 -89.67
CA PRO A 134 -29.98 -8.22 -90.10
C PRO A 134 -30.94 -8.96 -89.16
N ALA A 135 -30.91 -8.60 -87.86
CA ALA A 135 -31.84 -9.11 -86.85
C ALA A 135 -33.31 -8.97 -87.25
N TRP A 136 -33.67 -7.82 -87.83
CA TRP A 136 -35.05 -7.49 -88.17
C TRP A 136 -35.51 -8.21 -89.43
N GLU A 137 -34.62 -8.35 -90.41
CA GLU A 137 -34.89 -9.20 -91.57
C GLU A 137 -35.08 -10.66 -91.13
N ARG A 138 -34.24 -11.14 -90.21
CA ARG A 138 -34.38 -12.48 -89.65
C ARG A 138 -35.68 -12.63 -88.86
N LEU A 139 -36.07 -11.60 -88.10
CA LEU A 139 -37.32 -11.55 -87.35
C LEU A 139 -38.52 -11.69 -88.29
N ALA A 140 -38.53 -10.97 -89.41
CA ALA A 140 -39.58 -11.06 -90.43
C ALA A 140 -39.70 -12.46 -91.05
N ARG A 141 -38.57 -13.15 -91.26
CA ARG A 141 -38.59 -14.54 -91.76
C ARG A 141 -39.17 -15.52 -90.74
N GLU A 142 -38.90 -15.31 -89.46
CA GLU A 142 -39.35 -16.21 -88.38
C GLU A 142 -40.78 -15.86 -87.89
N ALA A 143 -41.22 -14.61 -88.04
CA ALA A 143 -42.55 -14.13 -87.64
C ALA A 143 -43.27 -13.48 -88.84
N PRO A 144 -44.20 -14.20 -89.51
CA PRO A 144 -44.92 -13.66 -90.66
C PRO A 144 -45.67 -12.35 -90.39
N VAL A 145 -46.11 -12.11 -89.15
CA VAL A 145 -46.72 -10.83 -88.76
C VAL A 145 -45.83 -9.62 -89.03
N PHE A 146 -44.49 -9.79 -89.02
CA PHE A 146 -43.53 -8.71 -89.28
C PHE A 146 -42.90 -8.79 -90.67
N ALA A 147 -43.53 -9.49 -91.62
CA ALA A 147 -43.00 -9.65 -92.97
C ALA A 147 -42.71 -8.31 -93.69
N GLU A 148 -43.34 -7.21 -93.29
CA GLU A 148 -43.03 -5.88 -93.83
C GLU A 148 -41.56 -5.49 -93.66
N LEU A 149 -40.88 -5.93 -92.59
CA LEU A 149 -39.47 -5.59 -92.36
C LEU A 149 -38.55 -6.17 -93.44
N SER A 150 -38.92 -7.27 -94.11
CA SER A 150 -38.08 -7.86 -95.16
C SER A 150 -38.03 -7.02 -96.44
N ARG A 151 -38.80 -5.92 -96.52
CA ARG A 151 -38.80 -4.99 -97.66
C ARG A 151 -37.71 -3.93 -97.56
N PHE A 152 -37.13 -3.72 -96.39
CA PHE A 152 -36.12 -2.68 -96.17
C PHE A 152 -34.70 -3.25 -96.38
N PRO A 153 -33.74 -2.42 -96.86
CA PRO A 153 -32.37 -2.87 -97.09
C PRO A 153 -31.68 -3.24 -95.77
N VAL A 154 -30.84 -4.28 -95.78
CA VAL A 154 -30.11 -4.73 -94.58
C VAL A 154 -28.74 -4.05 -94.51
N LYS A 155 -28.41 -3.43 -93.37
CA LYS A 155 -27.13 -2.76 -93.13
C LYS A 155 -26.62 -3.10 -91.73
N GLU A 156 -25.47 -3.75 -91.64
CA GLU A 156 -24.77 -3.93 -90.35
C GLU A 156 -24.15 -2.58 -89.93
N GLN A 157 -24.48 -2.11 -88.73
CA GLN A 157 -23.86 -0.91 -88.15
C GLN A 157 -22.73 -1.32 -87.20
N THR A 158 -21.53 -0.79 -87.42
CA THR A 158 -20.40 -0.89 -86.49
C THR A 158 -20.53 0.19 -85.41
N GLY A 159 -20.71 -0.20 -84.14
CA GLY A 159 -20.75 0.74 -83.00
C GLY A 159 -19.34 1.12 -82.50
N ASN A 160 -19.17 2.36 -81.99
CA ASN A 160 -17.90 2.88 -81.47
C ASN A 160 -17.57 2.37 -80.05
N GLU A 161 -16.33 1.92 -79.85
CA GLU A 161 -15.79 1.27 -78.63
C GLU A 161 -15.30 2.30 -77.57
N LEU A 162 -15.44 1.94 -76.28
CA LEU A 162 -14.79 2.62 -75.16
C LEU A 162 -13.29 2.33 -75.19
N GLY A 163 -12.45 3.36 -75.10
CA GLY A 163 -11.00 3.22 -75.14
C GLY A 163 -10.47 2.47 -73.91
N VAL A 164 -9.37 1.71 -74.09
CA VAL A 164 -8.68 1.02 -72.99
C VAL A 164 -8.25 1.99 -71.90
N GLU A 165 -7.82 3.20 -72.27
CA GLU A 165 -7.36 4.25 -71.36
C GLU A 165 -8.46 4.73 -70.41
N ASP A 166 -9.68 4.93 -70.91
CA ASP A 166 -10.83 5.36 -70.09
C ASP A 166 -11.22 4.29 -69.07
N TRP A 167 -11.21 3.01 -69.45
CA TRP A 167 -11.54 1.90 -68.54
C TRP A 167 -10.51 1.75 -67.41
N VAL A 168 -9.24 2.01 -67.72
CA VAL A 168 -8.12 1.99 -66.78
C VAL A 168 -8.19 3.17 -65.82
N ALA A 169 -8.48 4.38 -66.30
CA ALA A 169 -8.62 5.55 -65.44
C ALA A 169 -9.66 5.36 -64.32
N HIS A 170 -10.74 4.62 -64.59
CA HIS A 170 -11.77 4.28 -63.59
C HIS A 170 -11.38 3.13 -62.64
N ALA A 171 -10.20 2.53 -62.81
CA ALA A 171 -9.66 1.46 -61.95
C ALA A 171 -8.78 1.98 -60.79
N ASN A 172 -8.71 3.30 -60.58
CA ASN A 172 -7.98 3.96 -59.50
C ASN A 172 -8.78 4.00 -58.19
N PHE A 173 -9.01 2.82 -57.59
CA PHE A 173 -9.72 2.66 -56.31
C PHE A 173 -9.16 1.47 -55.53
N ASP A 174 -9.44 1.39 -54.21
CA ASP A 174 -9.10 0.22 -53.40
C ASP A 174 -10.03 -0.97 -53.73
N PRO A 175 -9.53 -2.14 -54.14
CA PRO A 175 -10.37 -3.31 -54.41
C PRO A 175 -11.29 -3.74 -53.26
N LEU A 176 -10.98 -3.40 -52.01
CA LEU A 176 -11.84 -3.65 -50.85
C LEU A 176 -12.99 -2.64 -50.72
N ASP A 177 -12.94 -1.50 -51.41
CA ASP A 177 -14.07 -0.61 -51.57
C ASP A 177 -15.04 -1.16 -52.61
N HIS A 178 -16.00 -1.96 -52.11
CA HIS A 178 -17.01 -2.58 -52.95
C HIS A 178 -17.88 -1.57 -53.71
N ALA A 179 -18.06 -0.35 -53.22
CA ALA A 179 -18.87 0.65 -53.93
C ALA A 179 -18.20 1.10 -55.23
N SER A 180 -16.90 1.40 -55.15
CA SER A 180 -16.07 1.78 -56.30
C SER A 180 -15.88 0.60 -57.27
N LEU A 181 -15.69 -0.62 -56.75
CA LEU A 181 -15.62 -1.84 -57.56
C LEU A 181 -16.91 -2.11 -58.35
N VAL A 182 -18.08 -1.93 -57.73
CA VAL A 182 -19.38 -2.07 -58.41
C VAL A 182 -19.55 -1.01 -59.51
N HIS A 183 -19.09 0.22 -59.27
CA HIS A 183 -19.16 1.27 -60.27
C HIS A 183 -18.30 0.93 -61.49
N TRP A 184 -17.06 0.50 -61.26
CA TRP A 184 -16.13 0.09 -62.31
C TRP A 184 -16.61 -1.14 -63.09
N LEU A 185 -17.17 -2.14 -62.40
CA LEU A 185 -17.71 -3.35 -63.04
C LEU A 185 -18.89 -3.08 -63.98
N LYS A 186 -19.59 -1.95 -63.86
CA LYS A 186 -20.65 -1.56 -64.81
C LYS A 186 -20.11 -1.14 -66.18
N LEU A 187 -18.85 -0.74 -66.26
CA LEU A 187 -18.18 -0.48 -67.52
C LEU A 187 -17.91 -1.80 -68.24
N ASP A 188 -18.13 -1.83 -69.55
CA ASP A 188 -17.81 -3.01 -70.34
C ASP A 188 -16.30 -3.09 -70.60
N PRO A 189 -15.69 -4.28 -70.45
CA PRO A 189 -14.27 -4.43 -70.66
C PRO A 189 -13.89 -4.21 -72.14
N PRO A 190 -12.77 -3.53 -72.44
CA PRO A 190 -12.33 -3.17 -73.79
C PRO A 190 -11.62 -4.35 -74.48
N PHE A 191 -12.19 -5.55 -74.38
CA PHE A 191 -11.71 -6.76 -75.06
C PHE A 191 -12.86 -7.72 -75.35
N ALA A 192 -12.74 -8.47 -76.45
CA ALA A 192 -13.76 -9.45 -76.83
C ALA A 192 -13.84 -10.60 -75.80
N MET A 193 -15.05 -10.86 -75.31
CA MET A 193 -15.33 -11.94 -74.36
C MET A 193 -16.11 -13.08 -75.02
N SER A 194 -15.75 -14.32 -74.72
CA SER A 194 -16.56 -15.49 -75.08
C SER A 194 -17.93 -15.46 -74.39
N SER A 195 -18.93 -16.16 -74.93
CA SER A 195 -20.26 -16.24 -74.29
C SER A 195 -20.20 -16.76 -72.84
N LYS A 196 -19.24 -17.66 -72.52
CA LYS A 196 -19.02 -18.13 -71.14
C LYS A 196 -18.51 -17.00 -70.23
N GLN A 197 -17.54 -16.20 -70.70
CA GLN A 197 -16.98 -15.07 -69.95
C GLN A 197 -18.00 -13.93 -69.78
N ARG A 198 -18.82 -13.63 -70.81
CA ARG A 198 -19.93 -12.66 -70.71
C ARG A 198 -20.93 -13.05 -69.62
N LYS A 199 -21.29 -14.34 -69.57
CA LYS A 199 -22.15 -14.87 -68.52
C LYS A 199 -21.51 -14.77 -67.13
N GLY A 200 -20.23 -15.11 -67.02
CA GLY A 200 -19.47 -14.98 -65.76
C GLY A 200 -19.44 -13.54 -65.26
N LEU A 201 -19.14 -12.57 -66.13
CA LEU A 201 -19.13 -11.15 -65.79
C LEU A 201 -20.52 -10.64 -65.36
N LEU A 202 -21.58 -11.06 -66.04
CA LEU A 202 -22.96 -10.69 -65.68
C LEU A 202 -23.33 -11.19 -64.26
N MET A 203 -22.88 -12.41 -63.91
CA MET A 203 -23.10 -12.96 -62.57
C MET A 203 -22.24 -12.23 -61.52
N LEU A 204 -20.99 -11.90 -61.82
CA LEU A 204 -20.15 -11.08 -60.95
C LEU A 204 -20.77 -9.70 -60.68
N ARG A 205 -21.25 -9.01 -61.72
CA ARG A 205 -21.98 -7.73 -61.59
C ARG A 205 -23.16 -7.85 -60.62
N ARG A 206 -23.90 -8.95 -60.66
CA ARG A 206 -25.04 -9.21 -59.75
C ARG A 206 -24.60 -9.52 -58.33
N GLU A 207 -23.57 -10.35 -58.17
CA GLU A 207 -23.03 -10.71 -56.85
C GLU A 207 -22.49 -9.47 -56.13
N TYR A 208 -21.66 -8.65 -56.78
CA TYR A 208 -21.13 -7.41 -56.20
C TYR A 208 -22.17 -6.29 -56.01
N ALA A 209 -23.22 -6.24 -56.83
CA ALA A 209 -24.35 -5.32 -56.60
C ALA A 209 -25.22 -5.73 -55.38
N SER A 210 -24.94 -6.87 -54.77
CA SER A 210 -25.62 -7.40 -53.59
C SER A 210 -24.61 -7.76 -52.49
N LYS A 211 -24.93 -8.72 -51.60
CA LYS A 211 -23.98 -9.16 -50.57
C LYS A 211 -22.98 -10.16 -51.18
N VAL A 212 -21.71 -9.77 -51.23
CA VAL A 212 -20.62 -10.57 -51.80
C VAL A 212 -20.41 -11.89 -51.03
N ASP A 213 -20.55 -13.02 -51.72
CA ASP A 213 -20.15 -14.36 -51.24
C ASP A 213 -18.81 -14.76 -51.88
N ALA A 214 -17.73 -14.70 -51.09
CA ALA A 214 -16.37 -14.95 -51.57
C ALA A 214 -16.20 -16.30 -52.29
N ARG A 215 -16.94 -17.35 -51.88
CA ARG A 215 -16.84 -18.67 -52.54
C ARG A 215 -17.44 -18.66 -53.94
N ARG A 216 -18.56 -17.95 -54.11
CA ARG A 216 -19.22 -17.81 -55.42
C ARG A 216 -18.41 -16.94 -56.36
N VAL A 217 -17.89 -15.83 -55.85
CA VAL A 217 -17.03 -14.92 -56.64
C VAL A 217 -15.80 -15.66 -57.15
N ARG A 218 -15.07 -16.41 -56.31
CA ARG A 218 -13.90 -17.21 -56.77
C ARG A 218 -14.26 -18.15 -57.92
N LYS A 219 -15.38 -18.86 -57.81
CA LYS A 219 -15.86 -19.76 -58.86
C LYS A 219 -16.22 -19.01 -60.15
N LEU A 220 -16.82 -17.84 -60.05
CA LEU A 220 -17.18 -17.02 -61.22
C LEU A 220 -15.95 -16.37 -61.87
N ILE A 221 -14.90 -16.05 -61.09
CA ILE A 221 -13.62 -15.55 -61.61
C ILE A 221 -12.99 -16.60 -62.55
N GLU A 222 -13.02 -17.90 -62.21
CA GLU A 222 -12.55 -18.98 -63.10
C GLU A 222 -13.27 -19.00 -64.46
N GLU A 223 -14.53 -18.54 -64.51
CA GLU A 223 -15.30 -18.48 -65.76
C GLU A 223 -14.95 -17.26 -66.63
N VAL A 224 -14.35 -16.22 -66.04
CA VAL A 224 -13.95 -14.96 -66.68
C VAL A 224 -12.45 -14.92 -67.02
N GLN A 225 -11.65 -15.85 -66.48
CA GLN A 225 -10.22 -15.97 -66.79
C GLN A 225 -9.94 -16.03 -68.29
N GLY A 226 -8.85 -15.39 -68.70
CA GLY A 226 -8.37 -15.35 -70.08
C GLY A 226 -6.87 -15.07 -70.12
N THR A 227 -6.25 -15.38 -71.26
CA THR A 227 -4.79 -15.23 -71.47
C THR A 227 -4.37 -13.83 -71.92
N ASN A 228 -5.31 -12.90 -72.09
CA ASN A 228 -5.04 -11.53 -72.51
C ASN A 228 -4.75 -10.63 -71.29
N SER A 229 -3.79 -9.71 -71.41
CA SER A 229 -3.40 -8.74 -70.37
C SER A 229 -4.59 -7.98 -69.75
N SER A 230 -5.57 -7.57 -70.55
CA SER A 230 -6.77 -6.88 -70.05
C SER A 230 -7.72 -7.80 -69.25
N ALA A 231 -7.75 -9.11 -69.56
CA ALA A 231 -8.49 -10.08 -68.77
C ALA A 231 -7.76 -10.41 -67.45
N GLY A 232 -6.42 -10.48 -67.50
CA GLY A 232 -5.57 -10.58 -66.30
C GLY A 232 -5.81 -9.42 -65.34
N PHE A 233 -5.86 -8.19 -65.84
CA PHE A 233 -6.13 -6.99 -65.03
C PHE A 233 -7.49 -7.05 -64.30
N LEU A 234 -8.56 -7.44 -65.01
CA LEU A 234 -9.89 -7.62 -64.44
C LEU A 234 -9.90 -8.69 -63.33
N VAL A 235 -9.27 -9.84 -63.61
CA VAL A 235 -9.18 -10.94 -62.64
C VAL A 235 -8.35 -10.54 -61.43
N GLY A 236 -7.25 -9.80 -61.62
CA GLY A 236 -6.38 -9.31 -60.56
C GLY A 236 -7.13 -8.41 -59.57
N ILE A 237 -7.89 -7.42 -60.06
CA ILE A 237 -8.69 -6.54 -59.19
C ILE A 237 -9.77 -7.34 -58.43
N LEU A 238 -10.45 -8.27 -59.11
CA LEU A 238 -11.49 -9.10 -58.49
C LEU A 238 -10.93 -10.03 -57.40
N LYS A 239 -9.79 -10.66 -57.65
CA LYS A 239 -9.10 -11.46 -56.63
C LYS A 239 -8.58 -10.61 -55.47
N SER A 240 -8.06 -9.41 -55.76
CA SER A 240 -7.59 -8.47 -54.73
C SER A 240 -8.73 -8.01 -53.81
N SER A 241 -9.96 -7.88 -54.32
CA SER A 241 -11.15 -7.58 -53.50
C SER A 241 -11.49 -8.70 -52.50
N LEU A 242 -10.97 -9.91 -52.69
CA LEU A 242 -11.14 -11.05 -51.80
C LEU A 242 -9.94 -11.25 -50.86
N GLY A 243 -8.92 -10.39 -50.93
CA GLY A 243 -7.67 -10.51 -50.18
C GLY A 243 -6.72 -11.59 -50.71
N ASP A 244 -6.86 -12.02 -51.96
CA ASP A 244 -5.97 -13.01 -52.58
C ASP A 244 -4.68 -12.36 -53.12
N ASP A 245 -3.59 -13.14 -53.20
CA ASP A 245 -2.38 -12.74 -53.92
C ASP A 245 -2.65 -12.74 -55.44
N CYS A 246 -2.39 -11.60 -56.07
CA CYS A 246 -2.69 -11.32 -57.46
C CYS A 246 -1.44 -10.92 -58.26
N SER A 247 -0.26 -11.24 -57.74
CA SER A 247 1.02 -10.83 -58.32
C SER A 247 1.18 -11.29 -59.78
N GLU A 248 0.80 -12.54 -60.07
CA GLU A 248 0.88 -13.12 -61.42
C GLU A 248 -0.07 -12.44 -62.41
N GLU A 249 -1.30 -12.14 -61.98
CA GLU A 249 -2.31 -11.47 -62.81
C GLU A 249 -1.92 -10.03 -63.15
N PHE A 250 -1.35 -9.29 -62.19
CA PHE A 250 -0.89 -7.93 -62.43
C PHE A 250 0.42 -7.89 -63.23
N ASP A 251 1.29 -8.91 -63.14
CA ASP A 251 2.44 -9.04 -64.03
C ASP A 251 2.02 -9.28 -65.48
N LEU A 252 1.03 -10.16 -65.68
CA LEU A 252 0.44 -10.41 -66.99
C LEU A 252 -0.30 -9.19 -67.55
N ALA A 253 -0.92 -8.38 -66.69
CA ALA A 253 -1.54 -7.11 -67.10
C ALA A 253 -0.50 -6.05 -67.50
N SER A 254 0.63 -6.01 -66.80
CA SER A 254 1.69 -5.01 -66.98
C SER A 254 2.47 -5.12 -68.30
N SER A 255 2.31 -6.22 -69.05
CA SER A 255 2.91 -6.38 -70.38
C SER A 255 2.28 -5.46 -71.44
N LYS A 256 1.13 -4.86 -71.15
CA LYS A 256 0.44 -3.89 -72.02
C LYS A 256 0.69 -2.47 -71.51
N ASN A 257 1.24 -1.60 -72.36
CA ASN A 257 1.68 -0.26 -71.96
C ASN A 257 0.57 0.58 -71.31
N GLU A 258 -0.67 0.49 -71.81
CA GLU A 258 -1.79 1.27 -71.27
C GLU A 258 -2.26 0.79 -69.87
N LEU A 259 -1.93 -0.44 -69.46
CA LEU A 259 -2.32 -1.03 -68.16
C LEU A 259 -1.22 -0.94 -67.10
N ARG A 260 0.02 -0.70 -67.52
CA ARG A 260 1.23 -0.94 -66.72
C ARG A 260 1.26 -0.15 -65.42
N GLU A 261 0.89 1.13 -65.45
CA GLU A 261 0.98 2.00 -64.28
C GLU A 261 0.00 1.57 -63.17
N ILE A 262 -1.28 1.44 -63.48
CA ILE A 262 -2.30 1.06 -62.50
C ILE A 262 -2.17 -0.40 -62.06
N SER A 263 -1.75 -1.30 -62.96
CA SER A 263 -1.46 -2.70 -62.60
C SER A 263 -0.33 -2.81 -61.58
N ASN A 264 0.73 -2.01 -61.73
CA ASN A 264 1.81 -1.96 -60.74
C ASN A 264 1.31 -1.45 -59.38
N LEU A 265 0.49 -0.40 -59.35
CA LEU A 265 -0.08 0.13 -58.10
C LEU A 265 -0.93 -0.92 -57.37
N HIS A 266 -1.81 -1.62 -58.08
CA HIS A 266 -2.60 -2.72 -57.47
C HIS A 266 -1.71 -3.88 -57.02
N LYS A 267 -0.65 -4.22 -57.76
CA LYS A 267 0.34 -5.22 -57.34
C LYS A 267 1.01 -4.84 -56.02
N ILE A 268 1.40 -3.57 -55.88
CA ILE A 268 2.03 -3.04 -54.67
C ILE A 268 1.07 -3.09 -53.48
N LEU A 269 -0.19 -2.66 -53.66
CA LEU A 269 -1.23 -2.76 -52.62
C LEU A 269 -1.46 -4.22 -52.18
N SER A 270 -1.54 -5.14 -53.16
CA SER A 270 -1.66 -6.57 -52.90
C SER A 270 -0.47 -7.08 -52.09
N GLY A 271 0.76 -6.69 -52.43
CA GLY A 271 1.98 -7.09 -51.72
C GLY A 271 1.98 -6.68 -50.24
N PHE A 272 1.58 -5.44 -49.93
CA PHE A 272 1.45 -4.98 -48.53
C PHE A 272 0.46 -5.83 -47.72
N ARG A 273 -0.66 -6.24 -48.33
CA ARG A 273 -1.72 -7.01 -47.66
C ARG A 273 -1.41 -8.49 -47.48
N THR A 274 -0.62 -9.08 -48.38
CA THR A 274 -0.26 -10.51 -48.35
C THR A 274 1.09 -10.78 -47.67
N GLY A 275 1.81 -9.74 -47.25
CA GLY A 275 3.12 -9.85 -46.60
C GLY A 275 4.32 -9.92 -47.55
N SER A 276 4.10 -9.77 -48.87
CA SER A 276 5.15 -9.61 -49.87
C SER A 276 5.51 -8.12 -50.00
N LEU A 277 6.27 -7.62 -49.02
CA LEU A 277 6.58 -6.20 -48.89
C LEU A 277 7.34 -5.67 -50.13
N PRO A 278 6.81 -4.65 -50.82
CA PRO A 278 7.52 -4.02 -51.93
C PRO A 278 8.73 -3.24 -51.40
N SER A 279 9.89 -3.42 -52.02
CA SER A 279 11.15 -2.79 -51.61
C SER A 279 11.45 -1.51 -52.42
N PRO A 280 11.84 -0.39 -51.77
CA PRO A 280 11.77 -0.09 -50.34
C PRO A 280 10.42 0.54 -49.93
N VAL A 281 9.87 0.12 -48.78
CA VAL A 281 8.60 0.61 -48.20
C VAL A 281 8.59 2.12 -47.99
N SER A 282 9.75 2.73 -47.71
CA SER A 282 9.92 4.18 -47.52
C SER A 282 9.43 5.02 -48.70
N SER A 283 9.56 4.50 -49.93
CA SER A 283 9.11 5.20 -51.14
C SER A 283 7.60 5.41 -51.23
N TRP A 284 6.82 4.66 -50.44
CA TRP A 284 5.36 4.69 -50.43
C TRP A 284 4.79 5.46 -49.24
N LEU A 285 5.60 5.83 -48.25
CA LEU A 285 5.15 6.58 -47.07
C LEU A 285 4.92 8.05 -47.41
N SER A 286 5.83 8.66 -48.18
CA SER A 286 5.78 10.06 -48.63
C SER A 286 5.25 10.23 -50.06
N ASP A 287 4.49 9.25 -50.58
CA ASP A 287 3.97 9.30 -51.95
C ASP A 287 2.84 10.34 -52.09
N GLU A 288 3.10 11.43 -52.81
CA GLU A 288 2.12 12.52 -53.03
C GLU A 288 1.06 12.21 -54.10
N ARG A 289 1.12 11.04 -54.75
CA ARG A 289 0.15 10.69 -55.80
C ARG A 289 -1.29 10.80 -55.29
N SER A 290 -2.11 11.50 -56.08
CA SER A 290 -3.53 11.69 -55.80
C SER A 290 -4.36 10.52 -56.37
N GLY A 291 -5.34 10.07 -55.60
CA GLY A 291 -6.22 8.97 -55.97
C GLY A 291 -6.47 7.99 -54.84
N GLN A 292 -7.62 7.33 -54.89
CA GLN A 292 -8.06 6.40 -53.83
C GLN A 292 -7.10 5.21 -53.68
N LEU A 293 -6.53 4.71 -54.79
CA LEU A 293 -5.57 3.61 -54.75
C LEU A 293 -4.24 4.00 -54.09
N ALA A 294 -3.71 5.17 -54.41
CA ALA A 294 -2.47 5.68 -53.81
C ALA A 294 -2.62 5.96 -52.30
N SER A 295 -3.79 6.43 -51.86
CA SER A 295 -4.10 6.58 -50.43
C SER A 295 -4.18 5.24 -49.70
N ALA A 296 -4.77 4.21 -50.31
CA ALA A 296 -4.83 2.87 -49.74
C ALA A 296 -3.43 2.24 -49.60
N ILE A 297 -2.55 2.43 -50.60
CA ILE A 297 -1.15 1.98 -50.54
C ILE A 297 -0.41 2.68 -49.40
N ARG A 298 -0.55 4.01 -49.27
CA ARG A 298 0.03 4.78 -48.16
C ARG A 298 -0.42 4.26 -46.80
N LEU A 299 -1.71 4.03 -46.61
CA LEU A 299 -2.27 3.51 -45.37
C LEU A 299 -1.67 2.14 -45.00
N GLU A 300 -1.61 1.21 -45.95
CA GLU A 300 -1.03 -0.12 -45.72
C GLU A 300 0.50 -0.08 -45.54
N ALA A 301 1.18 0.86 -46.19
CA ALA A 301 2.60 1.12 -45.97
C ALA A 301 2.87 1.60 -44.53
N TRP A 302 2.04 2.49 -43.99
CA TRP A 302 2.15 2.94 -42.59
C TRP A 302 1.83 1.84 -41.57
N LYS A 303 0.87 0.95 -41.86
CA LYS A 303 0.57 -0.22 -41.00
C LYS A 303 1.71 -1.24 -40.93
N SER A 304 2.40 -1.42 -42.05
CA SER A 304 3.47 -2.42 -42.21
C SER A 304 4.87 -1.89 -41.93
N ALA A 305 5.00 -0.60 -41.62
CA ALA A 305 6.28 0.05 -41.38
C ALA A 305 6.99 -0.51 -40.13
N THR A 306 8.01 -1.34 -40.35
CA THR A 306 9.06 -1.61 -39.36
C THR A 306 10.01 -0.43 -39.41
N THR A 307 9.81 0.56 -38.54
CA THR A 307 10.45 1.88 -38.68
C THR A 307 11.96 1.88 -38.37
N GLU A 308 12.66 0.74 -38.36
CA GLU A 308 14.08 0.64 -38.01
C GLU A 308 15.01 1.34 -39.04
N ASP A 309 14.59 1.47 -40.30
CA ASP A 309 15.38 2.08 -41.39
C ASP A 309 14.80 3.39 -41.99
N LEU A 310 13.78 3.99 -41.36
CA LEU A 310 13.10 5.19 -41.90
C LEU A 310 13.78 6.49 -41.45
N ALA A 311 14.37 7.23 -42.39
CA ALA A 311 14.88 8.59 -42.23
C ALA A 311 13.80 9.63 -42.57
N LEU A 312 12.68 9.60 -41.83
CA LEU A 312 11.58 10.56 -41.94
C LEU A 312 11.69 11.61 -40.84
N ASP A 313 11.25 12.85 -41.10
CA ASP A 313 11.19 13.90 -40.08
C ASP A 313 9.94 13.78 -39.18
N LEU A 314 9.85 14.62 -38.14
CA LEU A 314 8.76 14.56 -37.18
C LEU A 314 7.39 14.89 -37.82
N GLU A 315 7.35 15.83 -38.77
CA GLU A 315 6.11 16.23 -39.45
C GLU A 315 5.57 15.09 -40.31
N GLU A 316 6.46 14.39 -41.03
CA GLU A 316 6.12 13.21 -41.81
C GLU A 316 5.61 12.07 -40.92
N LEU A 317 6.24 11.80 -39.78
CA LEU A 317 5.81 10.75 -38.84
C LEU A 317 4.46 11.08 -38.19
N GLU A 318 4.21 12.33 -37.82
CA GLU A 318 2.91 12.79 -37.29
C GLU A 318 1.81 12.68 -38.33
N SER A 319 2.10 13.04 -39.60
CA SER A 319 1.14 12.91 -40.70
C SER A 319 0.74 11.45 -40.94
N GLY A 320 1.68 10.51 -40.82
CA GLY A 320 1.42 9.07 -40.87
C GLY A 320 0.54 8.60 -39.71
N GLY A 321 0.81 9.11 -38.51
CA GLY A 321 -0.02 8.86 -37.33
C GLY A 321 -1.47 9.35 -37.47
N LEU A 322 -1.65 10.57 -38.00
CA LEU A 322 -2.97 11.14 -38.29
C LEU A 322 -3.72 10.31 -39.34
N LEU A 323 -3.04 9.86 -40.40
CA LEU A 323 -3.64 9.00 -41.42
C LEU A 323 -4.17 7.69 -40.82
N LEU A 324 -3.42 7.09 -39.88
CA LEU A 324 -3.86 5.88 -39.19
C LEU A 324 -5.08 6.14 -38.29
N ASP A 325 -5.10 7.27 -37.59
CA ASP A 325 -6.21 7.68 -36.73
C ASP A 325 -7.50 7.94 -37.53
N GLU A 326 -7.42 8.67 -38.64
CA GLU A 326 -8.56 8.94 -39.54
C GLU A 326 -9.19 7.67 -40.11
N ASN A 327 -8.40 6.59 -40.21
CA ASN A 327 -8.82 5.29 -40.73
C ASN A 327 -8.96 4.21 -39.64
N GLU A 328 -9.11 4.62 -38.37
CA GLU A 328 -9.31 3.75 -37.20
C GLU A 328 -8.32 2.57 -37.10
N SER A 329 -7.08 2.78 -37.55
CA SER A 329 -6.05 1.76 -37.62
C SER A 329 -5.06 1.88 -36.44
N PRO A 330 -4.64 0.76 -35.81
CA PRO A 330 -3.70 0.82 -34.69
C PRO A 330 -2.32 1.28 -35.16
N TRP A 331 -1.66 2.09 -34.35
CA TRP A 331 -0.29 2.52 -34.61
C TRP A 331 0.68 1.33 -34.46
N PRO A 332 1.68 1.20 -35.34
CA PRO A 332 2.84 0.34 -35.07
C PRO A 332 3.59 0.82 -33.81
N THR A 333 4.01 -0.11 -32.95
CA THR A 333 4.69 0.23 -31.67
C THR A 333 5.93 1.10 -31.87
N LYS A 334 6.69 0.85 -32.94
CA LYS A 334 7.91 1.59 -33.26
C LYS A 334 7.64 2.98 -33.85
N LEU A 335 6.48 3.19 -34.48
CA LEU A 335 6.02 4.52 -34.91
C LEU A 335 5.75 5.41 -33.68
N THR A 336 5.01 4.88 -32.70
CA THR A 336 4.77 5.57 -31.43
C THR A 336 6.07 5.99 -30.76
N PHE A 337 7.06 5.10 -30.71
CA PHE A 337 8.38 5.40 -30.16
C PHE A 337 9.07 6.55 -30.90
N LYS A 338 9.14 6.51 -32.24
CA LYS A 338 9.83 7.56 -33.02
C LYS A 338 9.14 8.92 -32.93
N VAL A 339 7.81 8.96 -32.99
CA VAL A 339 7.07 10.22 -32.83
C VAL A 339 7.28 10.79 -31.43
N ALA A 340 7.15 9.98 -30.39
CA ALA A 340 7.40 10.43 -29.02
C ALA A 340 8.85 10.89 -28.80
N ALA A 341 9.84 10.17 -29.35
CA ALA A 341 11.25 10.57 -29.30
C ALA A 341 11.48 11.93 -29.99
N GLY A 342 10.96 12.11 -31.21
CA GLY A 342 11.09 13.37 -31.94
C GLY A 342 10.37 14.54 -31.27
N MET A 343 9.19 14.29 -30.66
CA MET A 343 8.49 15.30 -29.84
C MET A 343 9.33 15.70 -28.62
N ILE A 344 9.98 14.75 -27.96
CA ILE A 344 10.88 15.03 -26.83
C ILE A 344 12.09 15.85 -27.27
N ASP A 345 12.74 15.47 -28.38
CA ASP A 345 13.88 16.22 -28.93
C ASP A 345 13.47 17.65 -29.36
N GLY A 346 12.20 17.85 -29.70
CA GLY A 346 11.57 19.14 -29.99
C GLY A 346 10.92 19.86 -28.80
N ASP A 347 11.18 19.44 -27.55
CA ASP A 347 10.65 20.03 -26.30
C ASP A 347 9.10 20.02 -26.16
N ARG A 348 8.41 19.11 -26.85
CA ARG A 348 6.95 18.89 -26.79
C ARG A 348 6.58 17.78 -25.81
N LEU A 349 7.02 17.91 -24.55
CA LEU A 349 6.96 16.85 -23.54
C LEU A 349 5.52 16.38 -23.21
N GLU A 350 4.56 17.27 -22.99
CA GLU A 350 3.19 16.85 -22.62
C GLU A 350 2.47 16.06 -23.74
N GLU A 351 2.75 16.40 -25.00
CA GLU A 351 2.20 15.69 -26.16
C GLU A 351 2.83 14.29 -26.29
N ALA A 352 4.16 14.21 -26.14
CA ALA A 352 4.87 12.93 -26.12
C ALA A 352 4.36 12.01 -25.01
N LYS A 353 4.18 12.56 -23.80
CA LYS A 353 3.64 11.82 -22.65
C LYS A 353 2.23 11.29 -22.92
N ARG A 354 1.33 12.13 -23.46
CA ARG A 354 -0.03 11.69 -23.84
C ARG A 354 0.02 10.58 -24.87
N LEU A 355 0.92 10.68 -25.86
CA LEU A 355 1.09 9.65 -26.89
C LEU A 355 1.54 8.32 -26.27
N ILE A 356 2.57 8.32 -25.43
CA ILE A 356 3.10 7.12 -24.74
C ILE A 356 2.02 6.43 -23.90
N LEU A 357 1.18 7.20 -23.19
CA LEU A 357 0.13 6.66 -22.32
C LEU A 357 -1.10 6.13 -23.08
N THR A 358 -1.34 6.59 -24.31
CA THR A 358 -2.58 6.28 -25.05
C THR A 358 -2.39 5.34 -26.24
N ARG A 359 -1.17 5.24 -26.78
CA ARG A 359 -0.87 4.47 -27.99
C ARG A 359 -0.04 3.23 -27.69
N PRO A 360 -0.14 2.17 -28.51
CA PRO A 360 0.66 0.97 -28.33
C PRO A 360 2.15 1.31 -28.50
N ILE A 361 2.95 0.87 -27.52
CA ILE A 361 4.40 1.01 -27.50
C ILE A 361 5.02 -0.26 -26.91
N GLU A 362 6.20 -0.63 -27.39
CA GLU A 362 6.97 -1.76 -26.86
C GLU A 362 7.42 -1.44 -25.42
N PRO A 363 7.25 -2.34 -24.43
CA PRO A 363 7.57 -2.01 -23.04
C PRO A 363 9.01 -1.51 -22.84
N SER A 364 9.98 -2.05 -23.58
CA SER A 364 11.38 -1.63 -23.48
C SER A 364 11.60 -0.21 -24.01
N ASP A 365 10.98 0.11 -25.15
CA ASP A 365 10.99 1.44 -25.77
C ASP A 365 10.29 2.47 -24.87
N ALA A 366 9.18 2.09 -24.23
CA ALA A 366 8.43 2.96 -23.33
C ALA A 366 9.27 3.36 -22.10
N LEU A 367 10.01 2.41 -21.52
CA LEU A 367 10.94 2.68 -20.43
C LEU A 367 12.12 3.56 -20.86
N ALA A 368 12.63 3.38 -22.08
CA ALA A 368 13.70 4.21 -22.63
C ALA A 368 13.25 5.68 -22.83
N LEU A 369 12.01 5.92 -23.25
CA LEU A 369 11.46 7.27 -23.37
C LEU A 369 11.08 7.90 -22.03
N ALA A 370 10.67 7.06 -21.06
CA ALA A 370 10.33 7.52 -19.72
C ALA A 370 11.46 8.33 -19.05
N THR A 371 12.71 8.13 -19.47
CA THR A 371 13.90 8.83 -19.00
C THR A 371 13.91 10.34 -19.20
N LYS A 372 13.01 10.86 -20.04
CA LYS A 372 12.97 12.27 -20.45
C LYS A 372 11.88 13.09 -19.74
N PHE A 373 11.14 12.47 -18.82
CA PHE A 373 10.08 13.11 -18.06
C PHE A 373 10.47 13.32 -16.60
N ALA A 374 9.84 14.29 -15.94
CA ALA A 374 10.03 14.52 -14.51
C ALA A 374 9.50 13.37 -13.66
N ASP A 375 10.16 13.12 -12.52
CA ASP A 375 9.91 11.95 -11.67
C ASP A 375 8.57 12.01 -10.89
N GLU A 376 7.96 13.18 -10.75
CA GLU A 376 6.81 13.42 -9.86
C GLU A 376 5.45 12.92 -10.40
N ASP A 377 5.39 12.41 -11.64
CA ASP A 377 4.11 12.05 -12.26
C ASP A 377 3.62 10.63 -11.90
N ILE A 378 2.63 10.52 -11.02
CA ILE A 378 2.05 9.24 -10.57
C ILE A 378 1.51 8.38 -11.72
N THR A 379 0.92 8.98 -12.75
CA THR A 379 0.36 8.22 -13.88
C THR A 379 1.46 7.54 -14.70
N LEU A 380 2.59 8.23 -14.87
CA LEU A 380 3.78 7.68 -15.50
C LEU A 380 4.46 6.62 -14.63
N SER A 381 4.51 6.78 -13.30
CA SER A 381 5.00 5.74 -12.37
C SER A 381 4.27 4.41 -12.57
N ASN A 382 2.94 4.45 -12.52
CA ASN A 382 2.13 3.23 -12.64
C ASN A 382 2.32 2.57 -14.01
N PHE A 383 2.43 3.38 -15.06
CA PHE A 383 2.71 2.89 -16.40
C PHE A 383 4.10 2.23 -16.51
N ILE A 384 5.14 2.84 -15.94
CA ILE A 384 6.50 2.27 -15.86
C ILE A 384 6.48 0.91 -15.15
N GLU A 385 5.80 0.81 -14.01
CA GLU A 385 5.66 -0.46 -13.28
C GLU A 385 4.95 -1.53 -14.11
N ASP A 386 3.88 -1.17 -14.82
CA ASP A 386 3.15 -2.09 -15.69
C ASP A 386 3.94 -2.51 -16.94
N CYS A 387 4.80 -1.63 -17.46
CA CYS A 387 5.75 -1.98 -18.51
C CYS A 387 6.81 -2.96 -18.00
N ALA A 388 7.39 -2.74 -16.82
CA ALA A 388 8.38 -3.64 -16.24
C ALA A 388 7.84 -5.09 -16.08
N LYS A 389 6.57 -5.25 -15.66
CA LYS A 389 5.90 -6.57 -15.57
C LYS A 389 5.86 -7.34 -16.88
N LYS A 390 5.85 -6.64 -18.03
CA LYS A 390 5.75 -7.26 -19.36
C LYS A 390 7.10 -7.65 -19.96
N ILE A 391 8.22 -7.25 -19.35
CA ILE A 391 9.57 -7.49 -19.87
C ILE A 391 10.11 -8.85 -19.39
N HIS A 392 10.83 -9.55 -20.26
CA HIS A 392 11.52 -10.80 -19.95
C HIS A 392 12.73 -10.58 -19.01
N LEU A 393 13.15 -11.64 -18.30
CA LEU A 393 14.18 -11.55 -17.26
C LEU A 393 15.49 -10.90 -17.73
N ASP A 394 16.00 -11.28 -18.90
CA ASP A 394 17.25 -10.74 -19.44
C ASP A 394 17.16 -9.23 -19.71
N GLY A 395 15.99 -8.76 -20.17
CA GLY A 395 15.71 -7.34 -20.40
C GLY A 395 15.66 -6.55 -19.09
N LEU A 396 15.06 -7.12 -18.05
CA LEU A 396 15.04 -6.51 -16.71
C LEU A 396 16.46 -6.38 -16.13
N GLN A 397 17.29 -7.42 -16.25
CA GLN A 397 18.68 -7.37 -15.79
C GLN A 397 19.51 -6.33 -16.56
N ALA A 398 19.33 -6.23 -17.88
CA ALA A 398 19.99 -5.23 -18.71
C ALA A 398 19.59 -3.79 -18.31
N LEU A 399 18.29 -3.56 -18.05
CA LEU A 399 17.80 -2.25 -17.63
C LEU A 399 18.28 -1.86 -16.23
N LEU A 400 18.31 -2.80 -15.28
CA LEU A 400 18.81 -2.55 -13.93
C LEU A 400 20.29 -2.14 -13.92
N ARG A 401 21.11 -2.79 -14.76
CA ARG A 401 22.56 -2.55 -14.88
C ARG A 401 22.93 -1.32 -15.71
N ASN A 402 21.96 -0.70 -16.39
CA ASN A 402 22.22 0.45 -17.23
C ASN A 402 22.17 1.75 -16.41
N PRO A 403 23.32 2.41 -16.12
CA PRO A 403 23.35 3.62 -15.30
C PRO A 403 22.74 4.85 -16.00
N SER A 404 22.51 4.79 -17.32
CA SER A 404 21.82 5.86 -18.05
C SER A 404 20.31 5.90 -17.78
N GLN A 405 19.74 4.85 -17.17
CA GLN A 405 18.34 4.80 -16.80
C GLN A 405 18.09 5.56 -15.49
N PRO A 406 17.01 6.36 -15.38
CA PRO A 406 16.63 7.02 -14.14
C PRO A 406 16.43 6.01 -13.01
N VAL A 407 16.70 6.49 -11.80
CA VAL A 407 16.54 5.71 -10.57
C VAL A 407 15.13 5.13 -10.46
N ARG A 408 14.08 5.91 -10.80
CA ARG A 408 12.68 5.45 -10.82
C ARG A 408 12.44 4.22 -11.69
N THR A 409 12.97 4.22 -12.92
CA THR A 409 12.86 3.08 -13.84
C THR A 409 13.61 1.87 -13.30
N ARG A 410 14.84 2.08 -12.82
CA ARG A 410 15.67 1.02 -12.23
C ARG A 410 15.02 0.44 -10.97
N ALA A 411 14.36 1.27 -10.14
CA ALA A 411 13.64 0.85 -8.95
C ALA A 411 12.38 0.03 -9.29
N ALA A 412 11.60 0.44 -10.30
CA ALA A 412 10.47 -0.36 -10.78
C ALA A 412 10.91 -1.72 -11.34
N VAL A 413 12.04 -1.77 -12.05
CA VAL A 413 12.66 -3.01 -12.52
C VAL A 413 13.17 -3.86 -11.35
N ALA A 414 13.82 -3.25 -10.35
CA ALA A 414 14.28 -3.93 -9.14
C ALA A 414 13.11 -4.57 -8.37
N LYS A 415 12.00 -3.84 -8.22
CA LYS A 415 10.76 -4.33 -7.59
C LYS A 415 10.22 -5.57 -8.29
N GLU A 416 10.16 -5.57 -9.63
CA GLU A 416 9.69 -6.72 -10.40
C GLU A 416 10.65 -7.92 -10.29
N LEU A 417 11.97 -7.69 -10.29
CA LEU A 417 12.97 -8.74 -10.09
C LEU A 417 12.84 -9.41 -8.71
N ILE A 418 12.67 -8.61 -7.65
CA ILE A 418 12.46 -9.09 -6.28
C ILE A 418 11.16 -9.89 -6.20
N PHE A 419 10.08 -9.38 -6.80
CA PHE A 419 8.78 -10.06 -6.83
C PHE A 419 8.84 -11.45 -7.48
N ARG A 420 9.60 -11.59 -8.58
CA ARG A 420 9.78 -12.87 -9.28
C ARG A 420 10.65 -13.89 -8.54
N LYS A 421 11.30 -13.50 -7.43
CA LYS A 421 12.19 -14.36 -6.60
C LYS A 421 13.31 -15.03 -7.40
N GLU A 422 13.73 -14.44 -8.51
CA GLU A 422 14.83 -14.95 -9.32
C GLU A 422 16.17 -14.60 -8.67
N ILE A 423 17.14 -15.53 -8.73
CA ILE A 423 18.39 -15.49 -7.96
C ILE A 423 19.16 -14.19 -8.24
N LEU A 424 19.07 -13.26 -7.30
CA LEU A 424 19.71 -11.95 -7.33
C LEU A 424 21.22 -12.12 -7.16
N THR A 425 21.95 -12.24 -8.27
CA THR A 425 23.42 -12.29 -8.28
C THR A 425 24.06 -10.94 -7.95
N ASP A 426 23.27 -9.87 -7.78
CA ASP A 426 23.75 -8.50 -7.58
C ASP A 426 22.93 -7.75 -6.51
N LEU A 427 22.98 -8.26 -5.27
CA LEU A 427 22.26 -7.65 -4.14
C LEU A 427 22.78 -6.23 -3.81
N THR A 428 24.05 -5.94 -4.11
CA THR A 428 24.64 -4.60 -3.93
C THR A 428 23.97 -3.60 -4.85
N LEU A 429 23.92 -3.87 -6.16
CA LEU A 429 23.27 -2.99 -7.13
C LEU A 429 21.79 -2.75 -6.82
N LEU A 430 21.08 -3.79 -6.36
CA LEU A 430 19.69 -3.62 -5.92
C LEU A 430 19.61 -2.71 -4.71
N SER A 431 20.46 -2.90 -3.71
CA SER A 431 20.46 -2.04 -2.53
C SER A 431 20.80 -0.59 -2.87
N ASP A 432 21.68 -0.35 -3.85
CA ASP A 432 22.01 1.00 -4.35
C ASP A 432 20.77 1.67 -4.95
N VAL A 433 20.15 1.00 -5.93
CA VAL A 433 18.98 1.50 -6.66
C VAL A 433 17.78 1.75 -5.74
N LEU A 434 17.53 0.84 -4.80
CA LEU A 434 16.42 0.98 -3.85
C LEU A 434 16.66 2.10 -2.83
N THR A 435 17.91 2.34 -2.46
CA THR A 435 18.29 3.45 -1.57
C THR A 435 18.10 4.79 -2.27
N GLU A 436 18.64 4.92 -3.49
CA GLU A 436 18.47 6.12 -4.33
C GLU A 436 16.98 6.38 -4.64
N GLY A 437 16.21 5.31 -4.86
CA GLY A 437 14.77 5.36 -5.16
C GLY A 437 13.86 5.56 -3.95
N ASN A 438 14.40 5.64 -2.73
CA ASN A 438 13.63 5.72 -1.48
C ASN A 438 12.62 4.56 -1.29
N GLU A 439 12.95 3.36 -1.79
CA GLU A 439 12.11 2.15 -1.74
C GLU A 439 12.40 1.32 -0.47
N ILE A 440 12.06 1.88 0.70
CA ILE A 440 12.51 1.37 2.01
C ILE A 440 11.97 -0.04 2.34
N ASP A 441 10.74 -0.37 1.93
CA ASP A 441 10.15 -1.70 2.20
C ASP A 441 10.92 -2.80 1.44
N LEU A 442 11.16 -2.59 0.14
CA LEU A 442 11.95 -3.51 -0.69
C LEU A 442 13.42 -3.57 -0.24
N LEU A 443 14.01 -2.43 0.14
CA LEU A 443 15.36 -2.37 0.69
C LEU A 443 15.48 -3.25 1.95
N SER A 444 14.45 -3.27 2.80
CA SER A 444 14.43 -4.13 3.98
C SER A 444 14.46 -5.62 3.65
N GLU A 445 13.87 -6.03 2.52
CA GLU A 445 13.89 -7.42 2.06
C GLU A 445 15.27 -7.84 1.53
N VAL A 446 15.94 -6.92 0.83
CA VAL A 446 17.30 -7.14 0.30
C VAL A 446 18.32 -7.19 1.44
N LEU A 447 18.20 -6.29 2.42
CA LEU A 447 19.13 -6.19 3.56
C LEU A 447 18.91 -7.26 4.63
N ALA A 448 17.79 -7.99 4.66
CA ALA A 448 17.53 -9.06 5.63
C ALA A 448 18.49 -10.28 5.53
N SER A 449 19.51 -10.21 4.66
CA SER A 449 20.56 -11.20 4.42
C SER A 449 21.96 -10.66 4.83
N GLN A 450 23.06 -11.35 4.49
CA GLN A 450 24.44 -10.94 4.87
C GLN A 450 24.85 -9.52 4.40
N ASN A 451 24.05 -8.85 3.56
CA ASN A 451 24.27 -7.49 3.07
C ASN A 451 24.05 -6.37 4.12
N ALA A 452 23.36 -6.64 5.23
CA ALA A 452 23.28 -5.68 6.34
C ALA A 452 24.66 -5.30 6.90
N ILE A 453 25.59 -6.24 6.83
CA ILE A 453 26.99 -6.09 7.28
C ILE A 453 27.78 -5.24 6.28
N THR A 454 27.47 -5.32 4.99
CA THR A 454 28.19 -4.58 3.94
C THR A 454 27.71 -3.14 3.81
N HIS A 455 26.45 -2.85 4.13
CA HIS A 455 25.87 -1.51 4.06
C HIS A 455 25.15 -1.11 5.36
N PRO A 456 25.89 -0.91 6.46
CA PRO A 456 25.31 -0.68 7.79
C PRO A 456 24.45 0.59 7.87
N MET A 457 24.84 1.67 7.17
CA MET A 457 24.05 2.92 7.15
C MET A 457 22.66 2.73 6.53
N ARG A 458 22.54 1.88 5.51
CA ARG A 458 21.25 1.56 4.87
C ARG A 458 20.35 0.71 5.78
N GLY A 459 20.93 -0.17 6.60
CA GLY A 459 20.15 -0.89 7.61
C GLY A 459 19.58 0.03 8.69
N LEU A 460 20.33 1.06 9.10
CA LEU A 460 19.83 2.11 10.00
C LEU A 460 18.79 3.02 9.33
N LEU A 461 18.93 3.31 8.03
CA LEU A 461 17.92 3.99 7.25
C LEU A 461 16.58 3.22 7.28
N VAL A 462 16.63 1.91 7.02
CA VAL A 462 15.45 1.03 7.10
C VAL A 462 14.82 1.07 8.50
N TRP A 463 15.61 1.03 9.57
CA TRP A 463 15.09 1.12 10.94
C TRP A 463 14.21 2.37 11.16
N HIS A 464 14.64 3.53 10.64
CA HIS A 464 13.96 4.80 10.86
C HIS A 464 12.78 5.06 9.93
N LEU A 465 12.82 4.54 8.69
CA LEU A 465 11.84 4.87 7.65
C LEU A 465 10.91 3.72 7.25
N LEU A 466 11.17 2.47 7.65
CA LEU A 466 10.34 1.34 7.23
C LEU A 466 8.88 1.52 7.66
N PRO A 467 7.90 1.51 6.73
CA PRO A 467 6.49 1.64 7.08
C PRO A 467 6.05 0.58 8.09
N ALA A 468 5.33 1.01 9.12
CA ALA A 468 4.91 0.14 10.22
C ALA A 468 4.00 -1.01 9.75
N SER A 469 3.23 -0.81 8.68
CA SER A 469 2.38 -1.84 8.06
C SER A 469 3.18 -3.05 7.56
N ALA A 470 4.43 -2.82 7.10
CA ALA A 470 5.37 -3.84 6.67
C ALA A 470 6.21 -4.35 7.86
N GLY A 471 6.82 -3.43 8.63
CA GLY A 471 7.78 -3.77 9.67
C GLY A 471 7.19 -4.53 10.87
N MET A 472 5.95 -4.25 11.28
CA MET A 472 5.33 -4.94 12.42
C MET A 472 5.19 -6.46 12.22
N LYS A 473 5.11 -6.93 10.98
CA LYS A 473 5.05 -8.37 10.65
C LYS A 473 6.42 -9.05 10.69
N LYS A 474 7.50 -8.27 10.64
CA LYS A 474 8.90 -8.71 10.51
C LYS A 474 9.78 -8.16 11.65
N MET A 475 9.22 -7.96 12.84
CA MET A 475 9.90 -7.26 13.94
C MET A 475 11.21 -7.91 14.40
N ALA A 476 11.23 -9.25 14.46
CA ALA A 476 12.44 -9.99 14.87
C ALA A 476 13.60 -9.79 13.88
N SER A 477 13.32 -9.84 12.56
CA SER A 477 14.33 -9.58 11.54
C SER A 477 14.75 -8.12 11.49
N LEU A 478 13.82 -7.18 11.72
CA LEU A 478 14.16 -5.74 11.77
C LEU A 478 15.05 -5.40 12.97
N SER A 479 14.77 -5.98 14.14
CA SER A 479 15.59 -5.79 15.34
C SER A 479 17.00 -6.35 15.12
N LYS A 480 17.11 -7.52 14.50
CA LYS A 480 18.39 -8.11 14.12
C LYS A 480 19.12 -7.27 13.07
N LEU A 481 18.42 -6.75 12.04
CA LEU A 481 18.98 -5.86 11.04
C LEU A 481 19.61 -4.62 11.69
N ARG A 482 18.89 -3.96 12.62
CA ARG A 482 19.43 -2.81 13.35
C ARG A 482 20.69 -3.19 14.13
N GLN A 483 20.66 -4.32 14.86
CA GLN A 483 21.81 -4.79 15.64
C GLN A 483 23.02 -5.08 14.75
N ASP A 484 22.85 -5.91 13.72
CA ASP A 484 23.91 -6.31 12.79
C ASP A 484 24.51 -5.06 12.10
N SER A 485 23.69 -4.06 11.75
CA SER A 485 24.16 -2.80 11.17
C SER A 485 24.97 -1.95 12.15
N ILE A 486 24.57 -1.84 13.42
CA ILE A 486 25.34 -1.10 14.44
C ILE A 486 26.69 -1.77 14.70
N GLU A 487 26.70 -3.10 14.87
CA GLU A 487 27.92 -3.87 15.15
C GLU A 487 28.91 -3.84 13.98
N SER A 488 28.40 -3.74 12.74
CA SER A 488 29.22 -3.69 11.53
C SER A 488 29.71 -2.28 11.16
N LEU A 489 29.12 -1.23 11.75
CA LEU A 489 29.42 0.17 11.43
C LEU A 489 30.82 0.56 11.93
N LYS A 490 31.77 0.76 11.00
CA LYS A 490 33.15 1.19 11.29
C LYS A 490 33.37 2.69 11.05
N THR A 491 32.71 3.21 10.03
CA THR A 491 32.74 4.59 9.55
C THR A 491 31.33 4.97 9.13
N MET A 492 30.97 6.26 9.23
CA MET A 492 29.68 6.77 8.78
C MET A 492 29.79 7.27 7.34
N ASP A 493 29.88 6.32 6.42
CA ASP A 493 29.93 6.57 4.98
C ASP A 493 29.02 5.58 4.25
N ASP A 494 28.43 6.05 3.14
CA ASP A 494 27.69 5.22 2.21
C ASP A 494 27.71 5.89 0.83
N GLU A 495 27.94 5.11 -0.23
CA GLU A 495 28.07 5.64 -1.60
C GLU A 495 26.76 6.20 -2.16
N CYS A 496 25.59 5.75 -1.66
CA CYS A 496 24.28 6.16 -2.15
C CYS A 496 23.58 7.18 -1.24
N LEU A 497 24.10 7.44 -0.04
CA LEU A 497 23.52 8.41 0.88
C LEU A 497 24.27 9.74 0.79
N SER A 498 23.51 10.84 0.74
CA SER A 498 24.09 12.17 0.86
C SER A 498 24.67 12.39 2.26
N GLU A 499 25.63 13.31 2.39
CA GLU A 499 26.17 13.72 3.70
C GLU A 499 25.05 14.22 4.64
N THR A 500 24.02 14.89 4.10
CA THR A 500 22.83 15.31 4.85
C THR A 500 22.06 14.11 5.42
N ALA A 501 21.82 13.07 4.62
CA ALA A 501 21.11 11.86 5.05
C ALA A 501 21.91 11.11 6.12
N ILE A 502 23.24 10.99 5.94
CA ILE A 502 24.15 10.42 6.94
C ILE A 502 24.07 11.22 8.25
N ALA A 503 24.15 12.55 8.18
CA ALA A 503 24.05 13.42 9.35
C ALA A 503 22.70 13.28 10.09
N LEU A 504 21.58 13.14 9.36
CA LEU A 504 20.25 12.92 9.96
C LEU A 504 20.15 11.55 10.64
N ILE A 505 20.63 10.49 9.99
CA ILE A 505 20.67 9.13 10.57
C ILE A 505 21.54 9.12 11.83
N ALA A 506 22.73 9.73 11.76
CA ALA A 506 23.62 9.87 12.90
C ALA A 506 22.94 10.62 14.05
N LEU A 507 22.26 11.73 13.75
CA LEU A 507 21.59 12.53 14.77
C LEU A 507 20.44 11.78 15.47
N MET A 508 19.65 10.99 14.74
CA MET A 508 18.55 10.19 15.30
C MET A 508 19.04 8.99 16.13
N ASN A 509 20.15 8.36 15.74
CA ASN A 509 20.76 7.27 16.51
C ASN A 509 21.68 7.77 17.63
N GLY A 510 21.88 9.09 17.74
CA GLY A 510 22.83 9.66 18.68
C GLY A 510 24.25 9.19 18.40
N PHE A 511 24.75 9.37 17.17
CA PHE A 511 26.16 9.15 16.88
C PHE A 511 26.90 10.49 16.80
N PRO A 512 28.18 10.55 17.20
CA PRO A 512 28.98 11.77 17.05
C PRO A 512 29.17 12.07 15.56
N HIS A 513 28.57 13.16 15.08
CA HIS A 513 28.70 13.63 13.70
C HIS A 513 28.58 15.15 13.66
N ASP A 514 29.32 15.79 12.76
CA ASP A 514 29.23 17.24 12.56
C ASP A 514 27.87 17.60 11.91
N PRO A 515 27.01 18.40 12.57
CA PRO A 515 25.76 18.86 11.98
C PRO A 515 25.97 20.02 10.99
N GLY A 516 27.21 20.47 10.74
CA GLY A 516 27.54 21.56 9.83
C GLY A 516 26.88 21.44 8.46
N VAL A 517 26.80 20.23 7.91
CA VAL A 517 26.14 19.94 6.62
C VAL A 517 24.65 20.34 6.61
N LEU A 518 23.98 20.26 7.76
CA LEU A 518 22.57 20.67 7.89
C LEU A 518 22.40 22.20 7.86
N HIS A 519 23.46 22.97 8.11
CA HIS A 519 23.40 24.43 8.05
C HIS A 519 23.11 24.93 6.64
N ASP A 520 23.67 24.27 5.63
CA ASP A 520 23.52 24.66 4.24
C ASP A 520 22.08 24.43 3.73
N LYS A 521 21.39 23.43 4.28
CA LYS A 521 19.99 23.11 3.94
C LYS A 521 18.97 23.89 4.78
N LEU A 522 19.14 23.93 6.10
CA LEU A 522 18.15 24.52 7.03
C LEU A 522 18.35 26.02 7.29
N GLY A 523 19.51 26.57 6.92
CA GLY A 523 19.91 27.93 7.24
C GLY A 523 20.11 28.18 8.73
N SER A 524 20.50 29.43 9.07
CA SER A 524 20.87 29.78 10.44
C SER A 524 19.70 29.76 11.43
N SER A 525 18.46 29.98 10.97
CA SER A 525 17.25 29.90 11.81
C SER A 525 16.93 28.46 12.19
N GLY A 526 16.94 27.53 11.22
CA GLY A 526 16.68 26.12 11.44
C GLY A 526 17.73 25.46 12.32
N ILE A 527 19.02 25.72 12.08
CA ILE A 527 20.10 25.23 12.95
C ILE A 527 20.01 25.77 14.38
N LYS A 528 19.62 27.04 14.56
CA LYS A 528 19.38 27.58 15.92
C LYS A 528 18.27 26.82 16.63
N ALA A 529 17.17 26.53 15.94
CA ALA A 529 16.06 25.76 16.51
C ALA A 529 16.47 24.31 16.82
N LEU A 530 17.23 23.65 15.93
CA LEU A 530 17.76 22.30 16.13
C LEU A 530 18.68 22.24 17.35
N ASN A 531 19.62 23.19 17.45
CA ASN A 531 20.53 23.27 18.58
C ASN A 531 19.81 23.64 19.88
N GLN A 532 18.70 24.39 19.84
CA GLN A 532 17.86 24.60 21.02
C GLN A 532 17.18 23.30 21.47
N ALA A 533 16.68 22.49 20.53
CA ALA A 533 16.10 21.18 20.84
C ALA A 533 17.15 20.25 21.45
N ARG A 534 18.33 20.13 20.82
CA ARG A 534 19.46 19.33 21.36
C ARG A 534 19.89 19.79 22.75
N ARG A 535 19.98 21.12 22.98
CA ARG A 535 20.29 21.67 24.31
C ARG A 535 19.24 21.37 25.35
N ALA A 536 17.95 21.36 24.97
CA ALA A 536 16.88 20.99 25.88
C ALA A 536 17.00 19.54 26.35
N LEU A 537 17.52 18.65 25.50
CA LEU A 537 17.75 17.22 25.78
C LEU A 537 19.12 16.90 26.37
N LEU A 538 19.94 17.92 26.70
CA LEU A 538 21.14 17.70 27.50
C LEU A 538 20.77 17.34 28.94
N GLU A 539 21.71 16.74 29.67
CA GLU A 539 21.49 16.41 31.09
C GLU A 539 21.23 17.65 31.96
N GLU A 540 21.86 18.79 31.64
CA GLU A 540 21.61 20.11 32.25
C GLU A 540 20.43 20.86 31.62
N GLY A 541 19.86 20.28 30.57
CA GLY A 541 18.74 20.85 29.83
C GLY A 541 17.42 20.77 30.58
N THR A 542 16.42 21.46 30.03
CA THR A 542 15.06 21.48 30.59
C THR A 542 14.32 20.14 30.46
N GLY A 543 14.87 19.17 29.71
CA GLY A 543 14.22 17.92 29.31
C GLY A 543 13.09 18.10 28.30
N MET A 544 12.43 19.27 28.31
CA MET A 544 11.33 19.63 27.41
C MET A 544 11.80 20.53 26.27
N ILE A 545 11.54 20.09 25.04
CA ILE A 545 11.72 20.88 23.81
C ILE A 545 10.56 21.88 23.69
N LYS A 546 10.84 23.15 23.35
CA LYS A 546 9.81 24.19 23.18
C LYS A 546 9.03 23.99 21.88
N HIS A 547 7.71 24.23 21.92
CA HIS A 547 6.83 24.13 20.74
C HIS A 547 7.32 25.01 19.58
N ASN A 548 7.62 26.28 19.86
CA ASN A 548 8.14 27.22 18.86
C ASN A 548 9.43 26.73 18.17
N SER A 549 10.28 25.94 18.85
CA SER A 549 11.49 25.38 18.23
C SER A 549 11.13 24.29 17.20
N ILE A 550 10.11 23.47 17.48
CA ILE A 550 9.60 22.46 16.54
C ILE A 550 8.91 23.14 15.35
N ASP A 551 8.08 24.15 15.59
CA ASP A 551 7.37 24.89 14.52
C ASP A 551 8.35 25.61 13.60
N GLN A 552 9.41 26.18 14.18
CA GLN A 552 10.47 26.83 13.42
C GLN A 552 11.21 25.82 12.54
N LEU A 553 11.50 24.62 13.04
CA LEU A 553 12.13 23.56 12.25
C LEU A 553 11.27 23.12 11.08
N LEU A 554 9.96 22.92 11.30
CA LEU A 554 8.99 22.59 10.25
C LEU A 554 8.95 23.67 9.17
N THR A 555 8.82 24.94 9.58
CA THR A 555 8.79 26.08 8.65
C THR A 555 10.05 26.17 7.82
N THR A 556 11.23 25.96 8.43
CA THR A 556 12.50 26.01 7.68
C THR A 556 12.66 24.83 6.72
N ALA A 557 12.15 23.66 7.09
CA ALA A 557 12.22 22.48 6.26
C ALA A 557 11.35 22.61 5.00
N ASP A 558 10.19 23.25 5.09
CA ASP A 558 9.29 23.49 3.94
C ASP A 558 9.95 24.30 2.82
N THR A 559 10.91 25.15 3.17
CA THR A 559 11.70 25.95 2.20
C THR A 559 13.06 25.36 1.88
N ALA A 560 13.46 24.27 2.56
CA ALA A 560 14.76 23.65 2.38
C ALA A 560 14.76 22.73 1.16
N ASP A 561 15.87 22.74 0.42
CA ASP A 561 16.11 21.89 -0.75
C ASP A 561 16.47 20.46 -0.32
N PHE A 562 15.52 19.72 0.26
CA PHE A 562 15.74 18.32 0.66
C PHE A 562 15.41 17.37 -0.48
N SER A 563 16.24 16.35 -0.68
CA SER A 563 15.84 15.18 -1.48
C SER A 563 14.65 14.46 -0.83
N PRO A 564 13.88 13.63 -1.57
CA PRO A 564 12.76 12.88 -0.99
C PRO A 564 13.16 12.01 0.21
N LEU A 565 14.37 11.44 0.17
CA LEU A 565 14.94 10.65 1.25
C LEU A 565 15.30 11.51 2.48
N GLU A 566 16.01 12.63 2.26
CA GLU A 566 16.38 13.57 3.31
C GLU A 566 15.14 14.17 3.99
N ARG A 567 14.10 14.48 3.22
CA ARG A 567 12.82 14.97 3.73
C ARG A 567 12.15 13.94 4.63
N SER A 568 12.12 12.68 4.22
CA SER A 568 11.55 11.57 5.01
C SER A 568 12.31 11.37 6.33
N LEU A 569 13.65 11.43 6.30
CA LEU A 569 14.49 11.38 7.50
C LEU A 569 14.25 12.57 8.43
N PHE A 570 14.14 13.78 7.88
CA PHE A 570 13.88 14.98 8.67
C PHE A 570 12.49 14.93 9.34
N GLU A 571 11.46 14.44 8.65
CA GLU A 571 10.13 14.23 9.21
C GLU A 571 10.14 13.19 10.34
N SER A 572 10.90 12.11 10.19
CA SER A 572 11.11 11.11 11.25
C SER A 572 11.79 11.72 12.48
N LEU A 573 12.79 12.60 12.25
CA LEU A 573 13.44 13.35 13.31
C LEU A 573 12.44 14.25 14.06
N ILE A 574 11.62 15.04 13.35
CA ILE A 574 10.61 15.90 13.98
C ILE A 574 9.60 15.08 14.77
N THR A 575 9.18 13.92 14.25
CA THR A 575 8.28 13.01 14.95
C THR A 575 8.89 12.54 16.27
N SER A 576 10.18 12.18 16.27
CA SER A 576 10.92 11.80 17.47
C SER A 576 10.97 12.93 18.51
N LEU A 577 11.17 14.19 18.09
CA LEU A 577 11.14 15.36 18.98
C LEU A 577 9.76 15.61 19.58
N LYS A 578 8.68 15.44 18.79
CA LYS A 578 7.30 15.55 19.30
C LYS A 578 6.98 14.46 20.32
N LEU A 579 7.38 13.22 20.07
CA LEU A 579 7.20 12.11 21.00
C LEU A 579 7.96 12.32 22.31
N ASN A 580 9.20 12.81 22.24
CA ASN A 580 9.95 13.20 23.44
C ASN A 580 9.18 14.25 24.26
N ARG A 581 8.72 15.33 23.62
CA ARG A 581 7.96 16.38 24.30
C ARG A 581 6.71 15.79 24.97
N ALA A 582 5.96 14.96 24.27
CA ALA A 582 4.76 14.30 24.80
C ALA A 582 5.09 13.43 26.02
N ARG A 583 6.19 12.66 26.00
CA ARG A 583 6.65 11.88 27.17
C ARG A 583 6.88 12.76 28.40
N ILE A 584 7.53 13.91 28.23
CA ILE A 584 7.78 14.84 29.35
C ILE A 584 6.49 15.49 29.84
N GLU A 585 5.58 15.86 28.94
CA GLU A 585 4.26 16.39 29.32
C GLU A 585 3.43 15.37 30.12
N LEU A 586 3.49 14.08 29.77
CA LEU A 586 2.83 12.99 30.50
C LEU A 586 3.41 12.72 31.90
N GLN A 587 4.65 13.15 32.15
CA GLN A 587 5.29 13.03 33.47
C GLN A 587 4.90 14.17 34.42
N MET A 588 4.24 15.21 33.92
CA MET A 588 3.74 16.31 34.73
C MET A 588 2.36 15.94 35.28
N ASP A 589 2.12 16.12 36.59
CA ASP A 589 0.78 16.01 37.18
C ASP A 589 -0.07 17.24 36.86
N ASP A 590 -0.33 17.41 35.57
CA ASP A 590 -1.16 18.47 35.01
C ASP A 590 -2.06 17.85 33.93
N GLU A 591 -3.36 17.81 34.21
CA GLU A 591 -4.37 17.24 33.31
C GLU A 591 -4.39 17.92 31.93
N SER A 592 -4.05 19.21 31.86
CA SER A 592 -3.95 19.95 30.59
C SER A 592 -2.75 19.48 29.76
N LYS A 593 -1.63 19.15 30.43
CA LYS A 593 -0.43 18.59 29.78
C LYS A 593 -0.66 17.16 29.33
N PHE A 594 -1.33 16.36 30.16
CA PHE A 594 -1.73 15.01 29.81
C PHE A 594 -2.61 14.99 28.55
N THR A 595 -3.60 15.89 28.48
CA THR A 595 -4.49 16.03 27.32
C THR A 595 -3.73 16.46 26.06
N SER A 596 -2.93 17.53 26.17
CA SER A 596 -2.07 18.03 25.08
C SER A 596 -1.13 16.95 24.52
N ALA A 597 -0.49 16.18 25.39
CA ALA A 597 0.39 15.08 24.99
C ALA A 597 -0.37 13.98 24.25
N THR A 598 -1.56 13.62 24.74
CA THR A 598 -2.41 12.59 24.12
C THR A 598 -2.89 13.02 22.74
N GLU A 599 -3.30 14.28 22.57
CA GLU A 599 -3.70 14.86 21.27
C GLU A 599 -2.54 14.90 20.28
N SER A 600 -1.35 15.33 20.74
CA SER A 600 -0.13 15.35 19.93
C SER A 600 0.23 13.94 19.41
N ILE A 601 0.14 12.91 20.28
CA ILE A 601 0.39 11.53 19.87
C ILE A 601 -0.70 11.04 18.90
N SER A 602 -1.98 11.34 19.13
CA SER A 602 -3.05 10.95 18.19
C SER A 602 -2.82 11.55 16.80
N SER A 603 -2.41 12.82 16.73
CA SER A 603 -2.10 13.50 15.47
C SER A 603 -0.96 12.82 14.70
N ILE A 604 0.06 12.30 15.42
CA ILE A 604 1.14 11.51 14.79
C ILE A 604 0.59 10.21 14.21
N VAL A 605 -0.29 9.51 14.93
CA VAL A 605 -0.87 8.23 14.49
C VAL A 605 -1.79 8.39 13.28
N GLU A 606 -2.47 9.52 13.17
CA GLU A 606 -3.36 9.84 12.04
C GLU A 606 -2.60 10.19 10.75
N HIS A 607 -1.27 10.31 10.81
CA HIS A 607 -0.43 10.60 9.65
C HIS A 607 -0.32 9.40 8.69
N GLU A 608 -0.28 9.66 7.38
CA GLU A 608 -0.35 8.62 6.33
C GLU A 608 0.85 7.67 6.32
N ARG A 609 2.03 8.15 6.73
CA ARG A 609 3.30 7.40 6.71
C ARG A 609 3.86 7.20 8.12
N LEU A 610 3.32 6.24 8.85
CA LEU A 610 3.87 5.82 10.14
C LEU A 610 5.04 4.85 9.95
N SER A 611 6.21 5.18 10.52
CA SER A 611 7.35 4.27 10.56
C SER A 611 7.21 3.25 11.71
N THR A 612 7.89 2.12 11.57
CA THR A 612 7.87 1.03 12.56
C THR A 612 8.40 1.50 13.92
N GLN A 613 9.48 2.27 13.91
CA GLN A 613 10.09 2.83 15.12
C GLN A 613 9.13 3.77 15.88
N VAL A 614 8.34 4.57 15.16
CA VAL A 614 7.35 5.48 15.76
C VAL A 614 6.24 4.69 16.44
N VAL A 615 5.71 3.64 15.80
CA VAL A 615 4.67 2.79 16.40
C VAL A 615 5.18 2.06 17.64
N ILE A 616 6.41 1.56 17.63
CA ILE A 616 7.05 0.96 18.83
C ILE A 616 7.10 2.01 19.94
N SER A 617 7.62 3.20 19.65
CA SER A 617 7.77 4.28 20.63
C SER A 617 6.43 4.69 21.24
N ILE A 618 5.39 4.85 20.42
CA ILE A 618 4.04 5.19 20.90
C ILE A 618 3.47 4.06 21.76
N SER A 619 3.69 2.80 21.38
CA SER A 619 3.20 1.64 22.14
C SER A 619 3.81 1.55 23.52
N GLU A 620 5.09 1.88 23.66
CA GLU A 620 5.76 2.00 24.97
C GLU A 620 5.12 3.09 25.83
N ILE A 621 4.82 4.25 25.23
CA ILE A 621 4.14 5.36 25.94
C ILE A 621 2.75 4.93 26.40
N VAL A 622 1.98 4.26 25.52
CA VAL A 622 0.64 3.73 25.85
C VAL A 622 0.70 2.76 27.01
N GLU A 623 1.69 1.87 27.03
CA GLU A 623 1.86 0.91 28.12
C GLU A 623 2.21 1.60 29.44
N GLU A 624 3.19 2.50 29.42
CA GLU A 624 3.70 3.17 30.62
C GLU A 624 2.62 4.01 31.30
N TYR A 625 1.98 4.90 30.54
CA TYR A 625 1.00 5.86 31.07
C TYR A 625 -0.45 5.35 30.96
N LYS A 626 -0.65 4.12 30.46
CA LYS A 626 -1.99 3.50 30.24
C LYS A 626 -2.91 4.38 29.39
N LEU A 627 -2.35 5.00 28.35
CA LEU A 627 -3.09 5.97 27.53
C LEU A 627 -4.22 5.33 26.75
N SER A 628 -5.29 6.09 26.58
CA SER A 628 -6.41 5.73 25.69
C SER A 628 -6.20 6.40 24.34
N LEU A 629 -5.72 5.65 23.35
CA LEU A 629 -5.52 6.12 21.97
C LEU A 629 -6.36 5.29 20.96
N PRO A 630 -7.61 5.71 20.68
CA PRO A 630 -8.47 5.04 19.69
C PRO A 630 -7.86 5.00 18.29
N SER A 631 -7.19 6.06 17.85
CA SER A 631 -6.50 6.15 16.55
C SER A 631 -5.46 5.03 16.37
N LEU A 632 -4.72 4.70 17.42
CA LEU A 632 -3.76 3.59 17.40
C LEU A 632 -4.42 2.22 17.39
N GLU A 633 -5.58 2.07 18.05
CA GLU A 633 -6.36 0.82 18.00
C GLU A 633 -6.90 0.57 16.59
N ASP A 634 -7.45 1.60 15.94
CA ASP A 634 -7.91 1.54 14.55
C ASP A 634 -6.76 1.16 13.61
N TRP A 635 -5.58 1.76 13.80
CA TRP A 635 -4.38 1.42 13.03
C TRP A 635 -3.95 -0.04 13.23
N TYR A 636 -3.88 -0.51 14.49
CA TYR A 636 -3.53 -1.89 14.81
C TYR A 636 -4.53 -2.88 14.23
N ARG A 637 -5.82 -2.58 14.29
CA ARG A 637 -6.89 -3.42 13.76
C ARG A 637 -6.72 -3.68 12.27
N LEU A 638 -6.28 -2.67 11.51
CA LEU A 638 -6.08 -2.77 10.06
C LEU A 638 -4.75 -3.45 9.68
N ASN A 639 -3.68 -3.18 10.44
CA ASN A 639 -2.32 -3.54 10.02
C ASN A 639 -1.71 -4.72 10.78
N ALA A 640 -2.00 -4.86 12.08
CA ALA A 640 -1.33 -5.83 12.95
C ALA A 640 -2.19 -6.25 14.19
N PRO A 641 -3.40 -6.81 13.99
CA PRO A 641 -4.36 -7.08 15.07
C PRO A 641 -3.92 -8.19 16.05
N ASP A 642 -3.03 -9.07 15.61
CA ASP A 642 -2.54 -10.20 16.42
C ASP A 642 -1.32 -9.87 17.28
N THR A 643 -0.87 -8.62 17.25
CA THR A 643 0.27 -8.18 18.07
C THR A 643 -0.10 -8.01 19.54
N GLU A 644 0.94 -8.00 20.37
CA GLU A 644 0.84 -7.66 21.79
C GLU A 644 0.41 -6.19 21.99
N GLY A 645 1.01 -5.26 21.25
CA GLY A 645 0.71 -3.82 21.31
C GLY A 645 -0.77 -3.50 21.03
N SER A 646 -1.41 -4.24 20.12
CA SER A 646 -2.86 -4.13 19.88
C SER A 646 -3.68 -4.40 21.15
N GLN A 647 -3.34 -5.46 21.91
CA GLN A 647 -4.07 -5.81 23.13
C GLN A 647 -3.79 -4.82 24.27
N ILE A 648 -2.56 -4.31 24.38
CA ILE A 648 -2.21 -3.28 25.38
C ILE A 648 -2.98 -1.98 25.11
N THR A 649 -3.06 -1.56 23.84
CA THR A 649 -3.83 -0.36 23.44
C THR A 649 -5.31 -0.51 23.77
N ARG A 650 -5.90 -1.67 23.47
CA ARG A 650 -7.29 -1.99 23.84
C ARG A 650 -7.51 -1.99 25.36
N ALA A 651 -6.52 -2.45 26.14
CA ALA A 651 -6.57 -2.40 27.58
C ALA A 651 -6.59 -0.96 28.11
N GLY A 652 -5.75 -0.06 27.57
CA GLY A 652 -5.75 1.36 27.92
C GLY A 652 -7.10 2.05 27.66
N ILE A 653 -7.71 1.79 26.49
CA ILE A 653 -9.05 2.29 26.16
C ILE A 653 -10.12 1.74 27.12
N ALA A 654 -10.05 0.46 27.48
CA ALA A 654 -10.98 -0.15 28.43
C ALA A 654 -10.84 0.44 29.85
N ILE A 655 -9.61 0.70 30.32
CA ILE A 655 -9.34 1.38 31.60
C ILE A 655 -10.00 2.76 31.62
N ASN A 656 -9.82 3.56 30.55
CA ASN A 656 -10.40 4.90 30.47
C ASN A 656 -11.94 4.89 30.48
N ARG A 657 -12.56 3.81 29.97
CA ARG A 657 -14.02 3.60 30.03
C ARG A 657 -14.51 3.03 31.37
N GLY A 658 -13.61 2.73 32.32
CA GLY A 658 -13.93 2.06 33.57
C GLY A 658 -14.25 0.56 33.43
N ASP A 659 -14.00 -0.04 32.26
CA ASP A 659 -14.24 -1.47 31.98
C ASP A 659 -12.99 -2.31 32.33
N TYR A 660 -12.72 -2.40 33.63
CA TYR A 660 -11.57 -3.12 34.16
C TYR A 660 -11.59 -4.63 33.83
N LEU A 661 -12.78 -5.22 33.63
CA LEU A 661 -12.89 -6.63 33.28
C LEU A 661 -12.31 -6.90 31.89
N ASN A 662 -12.72 -6.11 30.90
CA ASN A 662 -12.20 -6.26 29.55
C ASN A 662 -10.74 -5.82 29.46
N ALA A 663 -10.31 -4.80 30.22
CA ALA A 663 -8.89 -4.45 30.33
C ALA A 663 -8.04 -5.63 30.84
N GLY A 664 -8.50 -6.32 31.90
CA GLY A 664 -7.82 -7.50 32.43
C GLY A 664 -7.72 -8.65 31.42
N ARG A 665 -8.79 -8.88 30.64
CA ARG A 665 -8.78 -9.88 29.56
C ARG A 665 -7.81 -9.51 28.44
N CYS A 666 -7.73 -8.23 28.06
CA CYS A 666 -6.80 -7.76 27.03
C CYS A 666 -5.34 -7.94 27.48
N TYR A 667 -4.98 -7.58 28.73
CA TYR A 667 -3.63 -7.84 29.24
C TYR A 667 -3.30 -9.34 29.31
N LEU A 668 -4.27 -10.19 29.66
CA LEU A 668 -4.07 -11.63 29.66
C LEU A 668 -3.81 -12.17 28.25
N GLU A 669 -4.52 -11.63 27.25
CA GLU A 669 -4.31 -11.98 25.85
C GLU A 669 -2.98 -11.43 25.31
N ALA A 670 -2.58 -10.22 25.71
CA ALA A 670 -1.24 -9.69 25.45
C ALA A 670 -0.16 -10.63 25.99
N ALA A 671 -0.32 -11.11 27.23
CA ALA A 671 0.61 -12.04 27.85
C ALA A 671 0.71 -13.40 27.14
N ARG A 672 -0.33 -13.83 26.41
CA ARG A 672 -0.28 -15.05 25.58
C ARG A 672 0.47 -14.84 24.27
N ARG A 673 0.51 -13.60 23.78
CA ARG A 673 1.17 -13.19 22.53
C ARG A 673 2.61 -12.75 22.76
N SER A 674 2.98 -12.41 24.00
CA SER A 674 4.34 -12.02 24.38
C SER A 674 5.27 -13.23 24.51
N GLN A 675 6.56 -13.01 24.28
CA GLN A 675 7.62 -13.97 24.57
C GLN A 675 8.47 -13.50 25.75
N GLY A 676 9.09 -14.45 26.44
CA GLY A 676 9.96 -14.18 27.59
C GLY A 676 9.19 -14.08 28.91
N PHE A 677 9.80 -14.62 29.96
CA PHE A 677 9.15 -14.79 31.26
C PHE A 677 8.85 -13.46 31.97
N GLU A 678 9.75 -12.48 31.92
CA GLU A 678 9.55 -11.16 32.56
C GLU A 678 8.36 -10.42 31.95
N ARG A 679 8.31 -10.34 30.62
CA ARG A 679 7.26 -9.65 29.88
C ARG A 679 5.90 -10.27 30.14
N THR A 680 5.83 -11.59 30.01
CA THR A 680 4.61 -12.38 30.26
C THR A 680 4.10 -12.20 31.70
N THR A 681 5.00 -12.25 32.69
CA THR A 681 4.62 -12.11 34.10
C THR A 681 4.18 -10.68 34.43
N SER A 682 4.84 -9.66 33.86
CA SER A 682 4.44 -8.26 34.00
C SER A 682 3.01 -8.03 33.49
N LEU A 683 2.70 -8.49 32.28
CA LEU A 683 1.35 -8.37 31.69
C LEU A 683 0.30 -9.13 32.49
N ARG A 684 0.63 -10.33 32.99
CA ARG A 684 -0.28 -11.09 33.89
C ARG A 684 -0.54 -10.36 35.21
N ARG A 685 0.45 -9.65 35.76
CA ARG A 685 0.23 -8.78 36.93
C ARG A 685 -0.72 -7.63 36.61
N MET A 686 -0.55 -6.99 35.45
CA MET A 686 -1.48 -5.96 35.01
C MET A 686 -2.91 -6.51 34.89
N ALA A 687 -3.07 -7.69 34.27
CA ALA A 687 -4.35 -8.38 34.17
C ALA A 687 -4.96 -8.65 35.57
N LEU A 688 -4.14 -9.15 36.50
CA LEU A 688 -4.56 -9.47 37.86
C LEU A 688 -5.05 -8.23 38.63
N ILE A 689 -4.35 -7.11 38.49
CA ILE A 689 -4.74 -5.82 39.09
C ILE A 689 -6.11 -5.39 38.52
N GLN A 690 -6.29 -5.45 37.19
CA GLN A 690 -7.56 -5.06 36.59
C GLN A 690 -8.72 -5.99 36.99
N PHE A 691 -8.48 -7.31 37.12
CA PHE A 691 -9.48 -8.23 37.65
C PHE A 691 -9.88 -7.92 39.10
N ALA A 692 -8.94 -7.45 39.92
CA ALA A 692 -9.24 -7.02 41.28
C ALA A 692 -10.12 -5.76 41.30
N HIS A 693 -9.83 -4.74 40.47
CA HIS A 693 -10.69 -3.57 40.32
C HIS A 693 -12.09 -3.91 39.79
N ALA A 694 -12.18 -4.86 38.84
CA ALA A 694 -13.42 -5.37 38.30
C ALA A 694 -14.24 -6.25 39.28
N LYS A 695 -13.71 -6.55 40.47
CA LYS A 695 -14.27 -7.53 41.42
C LYS A 695 -14.44 -8.94 40.80
N ALA A 696 -13.64 -9.27 39.79
CA ALA A 696 -13.66 -10.54 39.10
C ALA A 696 -12.83 -11.60 39.85
N TRP A 697 -13.14 -11.82 41.13
CA TRP A 697 -12.30 -12.58 42.07
C TRP A 697 -11.99 -14.00 41.62
N LYS A 698 -12.94 -14.67 40.95
CA LYS A 698 -12.73 -16.00 40.39
C LYS A 698 -11.60 -16.00 39.36
N GLN A 699 -11.63 -15.07 38.40
CA GLN A 699 -10.61 -14.97 37.34
C GLN A 699 -9.24 -14.61 37.95
N ALA A 700 -9.20 -13.70 38.92
CA ALA A 700 -7.97 -13.31 39.60
C ALA A 700 -7.32 -14.50 40.35
N VAL A 701 -8.10 -15.24 41.14
CA VAL A 701 -7.61 -16.40 41.90
C VAL A 701 -7.21 -17.56 40.99
N GLU A 702 -7.95 -17.81 39.91
CA GLU A 702 -7.63 -18.83 38.92
C GLU A 702 -6.31 -18.51 38.19
N LEU A 703 -6.10 -17.24 37.79
CA LEU A 703 -4.87 -16.78 37.14
C LEU A 703 -3.63 -17.00 38.02
N ILE A 704 -3.73 -16.74 39.33
CA ILE A 704 -2.64 -17.01 40.28
C ILE A 704 -2.39 -18.51 40.42
N ARG A 705 -3.45 -19.31 40.60
CA ARG A 705 -3.33 -20.76 40.82
C ARG A 705 -2.77 -21.51 39.61
N SER A 706 -3.04 -21.03 38.40
CA SER A 706 -2.52 -21.63 37.17
C SER A 706 -1.09 -21.20 36.84
N ASN A 707 -0.48 -20.29 37.59
CA ASN A 707 0.84 -19.72 37.28
C ASN A 707 1.71 -19.56 38.54
N ASN A 708 2.54 -20.55 38.85
CA ASN A 708 3.44 -20.54 40.02
C ASN A 708 4.35 -19.29 40.04
N ALA A 709 4.91 -18.94 38.88
CA ALA A 709 5.71 -17.73 38.71
C ALA A 709 4.98 -16.46 39.14
N LEU A 710 3.74 -16.27 38.67
CA LEU A 710 2.91 -15.13 39.03
C LEU A 710 2.56 -15.15 40.53
N MET A 711 2.28 -16.33 41.08
CA MET A 711 1.99 -16.51 42.50
C MET A 711 3.16 -16.04 43.35
N ALA A 712 4.38 -16.47 43.06
CA ALA A 712 5.58 -16.06 43.78
C ALA A 712 5.85 -14.56 43.60
N ALA A 713 5.55 -14.02 42.41
CA ALA A 713 5.69 -12.61 42.06
C ALA A 713 4.69 -11.67 42.77
N VAL A 714 3.70 -12.19 43.48
CA VAL A 714 2.62 -11.40 44.08
C VAL A 714 2.66 -11.53 45.60
N THR A 715 2.42 -10.42 46.31
CA THR A 715 2.57 -10.40 47.77
C THR A 715 1.57 -11.30 48.49
N LYS A 716 1.97 -11.85 49.63
CA LYS A 716 1.10 -12.69 50.46
C LYS A 716 -0.15 -11.93 50.94
N LYS A 717 -0.04 -10.60 51.17
CA LYS A 717 -1.20 -9.75 51.50
C LYS A 717 -2.18 -9.63 50.35
N PHE A 718 -1.69 -9.42 49.12
CA PHE A 718 -2.58 -9.36 47.94
C PHE A 718 -3.23 -10.72 47.65
N GLN A 719 -2.49 -11.82 47.80
CA GLN A 719 -3.06 -13.16 47.71
C GLN A 719 -4.15 -13.39 48.77
N LEU A 720 -3.92 -12.96 50.01
CA LEU A 720 -4.94 -13.01 51.07
C LEU A 720 -6.18 -12.18 50.67
N PHE A 721 -5.98 -10.95 50.20
CA PHE A 721 -7.05 -10.07 49.72
C PHE A 721 -7.93 -10.77 48.67
N LEU A 722 -7.33 -11.30 47.61
CA LEU A 722 -8.05 -11.98 46.54
C LEU A 722 -8.78 -13.23 47.03
N ASN A 723 -8.15 -14.06 47.86
CA ASN A 723 -8.77 -15.28 48.37
C ASN A 723 -9.95 -14.97 49.31
N VAL A 724 -9.81 -13.98 50.20
CA VAL A 724 -10.89 -13.55 51.11
C VAL A 724 -12.08 -13.02 50.32
N CYS A 725 -11.84 -12.17 49.32
CA CYS A 725 -12.90 -11.65 48.45
C CYS A 725 -13.56 -12.77 47.63
N SER A 726 -12.78 -13.72 47.10
CA SER A 726 -13.29 -14.87 46.35
C SER A 726 -14.16 -15.81 47.20
N GLU A 727 -13.75 -16.10 48.43
CA GLU A 727 -14.56 -16.93 49.35
C GLU A 727 -15.82 -16.21 49.80
N TYR A 728 -15.77 -14.90 50.02
CA TYR A 728 -16.96 -14.10 50.31
C TYR A 728 -17.97 -14.15 49.15
N ASP A 729 -17.51 -13.98 47.90
CA ASP A 729 -18.34 -14.02 46.69
C ASP A 729 -18.99 -15.41 46.48
N ARG A 730 -18.35 -16.47 46.96
CA ARG A 730 -18.91 -17.84 47.02
C ARG A 730 -19.92 -18.05 48.16
N GLY A 731 -20.27 -17.02 48.92
CA GLY A 731 -21.15 -17.09 50.08
C GLY A 731 -20.49 -17.65 51.34
N LYS A 732 -19.16 -17.83 51.36
CA LYS A 732 -18.41 -18.45 52.48
C LYS A 732 -17.73 -17.39 53.35
N SER A 733 -18.52 -16.46 53.89
CA SER A 733 -18.00 -15.30 54.63
C SER A 733 -17.19 -15.66 55.89
N ASN A 734 -17.51 -16.78 56.54
CA ASN A 734 -16.77 -17.26 57.71
C ASN A 734 -15.37 -17.76 57.33
N VAL A 735 -15.25 -18.49 56.21
CA VAL A 735 -13.97 -18.96 55.68
C VAL A 735 -13.08 -17.77 55.34
N GLY A 736 -13.64 -16.70 54.74
CA GLY A 736 -12.90 -15.45 54.53
C GLY A 736 -12.37 -14.82 55.82
N THR A 737 -13.16 -14.82 56.90
CA THR A 737 -12.69 -14.34 58.22
C THR A 737 -11.62 -15.26 58.81
N ASP A 738 -11.75 -16.59 58.63
CA ASP A 738 -10.79 -17.57 59.13
C ASP A 738 -9.44 -17.47 58.40
N LEU A 739 -9.44 -17.16 57.09
CA LEU A 739 -8.22 -16.89 56.33
C LEU A 739 -7.44 -15.68 56.88
N VAL A 740 -8.14 -14.61 57.27
CA VAL A 740 -7.52 -13.43 57.89
C VAL A 740 -6.92 -13.79 59.25
N LEU A 741 -7.62 -14.59 60.06
CA LEU A 741 -7.13 -15.06 61.36
C LEU A 741 -5.93 -16.00 61.22
N ASP A 742 -5.94 -16.92 60.25
CA ASP A 742 -4.80 -17.81 59.94
C ASP A 742 -3.57 -16.99 59.55
N TYR A 743 -3.74 -15.99 58.68
CA TYR A 743 -2.66 -15.10 58.30
C TYR A 743 -2.07 -14.36 59.52
N ALA A 744 -2.92 -13.79 60.38
CA ALA A 744 -2.48 -13.09 61.59
C ALA A 744 -1.89 -14.04 62.66
N SER A 745 -2.24 -15.32 62.66
CA SER A 745 -1.76 -16.29 63.64
C SER A 745 -0.26 -16.56 63.58
N ARG A 746 0.35 -16.28 62.41
CA ARG A 746 1.79 -16.41 62.13
C ARG A 746 2.66 -15.39 62.86
N PHE A 747 2.03 -14.34 63.38
CA PHE A 747 2.71 -13.26 64.11
C PHE A 747 2.56 -13.46 65.61
N ASP A 748 3.52 -12.88 66.34
CA ASP A 748 3.54 -12.94 67.80
C ASP A 748 2.29 -12.31 68.40
N LYS A 749 1.95 -12.78 69.60
CA LYS A 749 0.70 -12.42 70.28
C LYS A 749 0.50 -10.91 70.40
N ASP A 750 1.57 -10.13 70.50
CA ASP A 750 1.51 -8.68 70.68
C ASP A 750 1.48 -7.92 69.33
N GLU A 751 1.88 -8.56 68.23
CA GLU A 751 1.92 -7.99 66.88
C GLU A 751 0.64 -8.25 66.07
N ARG A 752 -0.16 -9.27 66.43
CA ARG A 752 -1.35 -9.67 65.65
C ARG A 752 -2.35 -8.52 65.46
N ASP A 753 -2.55 -7.71 66.49
CA ASP A 753 -3.48 -6.58 66.44
C ASP A 753 -2.95 -5.49 65.49
N GLU A 754 -1.63 -5.28 65.43
CA GLU A 754 -1.00 -4.34 64.51
C GLU A 754 -1.12 -4.83 63.06
N VAL A 755 -0.90 -6.12 62.83
CA VAL A 755 -1.05 -6.76 61.51
C VAL A 755 -2.48 -6.67 61.02
N LEU A 756 -3.48 -6.98 61.85
CA LEU A 756 -4.89 -6.89 61.46
C LEU A 756 -5.31 -5.44 61.20
N ASN A 757 -4.81 -4.48 61.97
CA ASN A 757 -5.07 -3.06 61.71
C ASN A 757 -4.42 -2.60 60.39
N ALA A 758 -3.23 -3.10 60.04
CA ALA A 758 -2.60 -2.84 58.76
C ALA A 758 -3.37 -3.49 57.59
N LEU A 759 -3.89 -4.70 57.76
CA LEU A 759 -4.75 -5.33 56.74
C LEU A 759 -6.04 -4.55 56.52
N ARG A 760 -6.57 -3.86 57.53
CA ARG A 760 -7.79 -3.06 57.39
C ARG A 760 -7.62 -1.93 56.38
N THR A 761 -6.47 -1.25 56.37
CA THR A 761 -6.18 -0.11 55.48
C THR A 761 -5.59 -0.52 54.13
N TYR A 762 -5.25 -1.80 53.97
CA TYR A 762 -4.59 -2.32 52.77
C TYR A 762 -5.32 -2.02 51.45
N PRO A 763 -6.66 -2.19 51.31
CA PRO A 763 -7.33 -1.87 50.06
C PRO A 763 -7.19 -0.40 49.68
N ASP A 764 -7.34 0.51 50.64
CA ASP A 764 -7.24 1.96 50.42
C ASP A 764 -5.81 2.36 50.03
N GLU A 765 -4.81 1.80 50.71
CA GLU A 765 -3.38 2.00 50.40
C GLU A 765 -3.02 1.58 48.96
N MET A 766 -3.74 0.59 48.42
CA MET A 766 -3.50 0.02 47.10
C MET A 766 -4.49 0.51 46.02
N GLY A 767 -5.45 1.37 46.38
CA GLY A 767 -6.52 1.82 45.47
C GLY A 767 -7.49 0.71 45.04
N LEU A 768 -7.61 -0.35 45.83
CA LEU A 768 -8.47 -1.51 45.56
C LEU A 768 -9.86 -1.36 46.20
N PRO A 769 -10.87 -2.12 45.74
CA PRO A 769 -12.18 -2.14 46.40
C PRO A 769 -12.07 -2.60 47.87
N SER A 770 -12.58 -1.77 48.80
CA SER A 770 -12.49 -2.02 50.26
C SER A 770 -13.34 -3.20 50.73
N GLU A 771 -14.60 -3.29 50.30
CA GLU A 771 -15.49 -4.41 50.62
C GLU A 771 -15.43 -5.51 49.55
N PRO A 772 -15.45 -6.80 49.95
CA PRO A 772 -15.78 -7.31 51.28
C PRO A 772 -14.60 -7.45 52.26
N PHE A 773 -13.37 -7.15 51.83
CA PHE A 773 -12.16 -7.45 52.59
C PHE A 773 -12.10 -6.76 53.95
N GLU A 774 -12.31 -5.45 53.98
CA GLU A 774 -12.28 -4.64 55.20
C GLU A 774 -13.32 -5.15 56.23
N GLY A 775 -14.52 -5.49 55.78
CA GLY A 775 -15.56 -6.10 56.61
C GLY A 775 -15.15 -7.45 57.21
N ARG A 776 -14.39 -8.28 56.47
CA ARG A 776 -13.85 -9.55 56.99
C ARG A 776 -12.74 -9.33 58.03
N VAL A 777 -11.88 -8.33 57.83
CA VAL A 777 -10.85 -7.94 58.81
C VAL A 777 -11.48 -7.42 60.11
N LYS A 778 -12.53 -6.58 60.02
CA LYS A 778 -13.31 -6.13 61.19
C LYS A 778 -13.92 -7.31 61.95
N ALA A 779 -14.44 -8.32 61.24
CA ALA A 779 -14.97 -9.53 61.87
C ALA A 779 -13.88 -10.35 62.59
N ALA A 780 -12.67 -10.45 62.01
CA ALA A 780 -11.52 -11.11 62.63
C ALA A 780 -11.09 -10.38 63.93
N LEU A 781 -10.97 -9.05 63.87
CA LEU A 781 -10.66 -8.19 65.03
C LEU A 781 -11.68 -8.33 66.18
N LYS A 782 -12.95 -8.60 65.87
CA LYS A 782 -14.00 -8.83 66.87
C LYS A 782 -13.91 -10.22 67.52
N ARG A 783 -13.45 -11.24 66.77
CA ARG A 783 -13.30 -12.62 67.29
C ARG A 783 -12.10 -12.78 68.25
N MET A 784 -11.13 -11.88 68.21
CA MET A 784 -9.87 -11.98 68.95
C MET A 784 -9.85 -11.36 70.37
N ASP A 785 -10.98 -10.86 70.90
CA ASP A 785 -11.02 -9.99 72.09
C ASP A 785 -10.14 -10.44 73.29
N ARG A 786 -9.21 -9.56 73.72
CA ARG A 786 -8.34 -9.66 74.92
C ARG A 786 -8.66 -8.56 75.94
N PRO A 787 -8.43 -8.79 77.26
CA PRO A 787 -8.78 -7.87 78.35
C PRO A 787 -7.97 -6.54 78.44
N GLY A 788 -7.01 -6.27 77.54
CA GLY A 788 -6.19 -5.04 77.52
C GLY A 788 -6.78 -3.86 76.71
N ARG A 789 -7.89 -4.07 75.99
CA ARG A 789 -8.45 -3.17 74.97
C ARG A 789 -9.12 -1.88 75.50
N LYS A 790 -9.41 -1.78 76.81
CA LYS A 790 -10.30 -0.74 77.37
C LYS A 790 -9.80 0.71 77.19
N THR A 791 -8.48 0.92 77.18
CA THR A 791 -7.90 2.28 77.12
C THR A 791 -7.68 2.76 75.69
N GLU A 792 -7.31 1.87 74.77
CA GLU A 792 -7.09 2.18 73.35
C GLU A 792 -8.43 2.42 72.63
N ASP A 793 -9.44 1.58 72.89
CA ASP A 793 -10.83 1.81 72.45
C ASP A 793 -11.40 3.13 73.00
N ARG A 794 -10.96 3.56 74.20
CA ARG A 794 -11.40 4.82 74.79
C ARG A 794 -10.85 6.02 74.03
N LEU A 795 -9.56 6.01 73.66
CA LEU A 795 -8.94 7.10 72.90
C LEU A 795 -9.44 7.12 71.45
N GLU A 796 -9.62 5.96 70.81
CA GLU A 796 -10.26 5.90 69.48
C GLU A 796 -11.72 6.37 69.49
N ARG A 797 -12.50 6.03 70.54
CA ARG A 797 -13.86 6.55 70.70
C ARG A 797 -13.87 8.06 70.94
N ARG A 798 -13.00 8.57 71.82
CA ARG A 798 -12.82 10.03 72.01
C ARG A 798 -12.47 10.71 70.69
N LEU A 799 -11.52 10.16 69.92
CA LEU A 799 -11.16 10.71 68.62
C LEU A 799 -12.37 10.72 67.66
N LYS A 800 -13.13 9.63 67.56
CA LYS A 800 -14.33 9.58 66.72
C LYS A 800 -15.39 10.57 67.17
N GLU A 801 -15.63 10.67 68.47
CA GLU A 801 -16.55 11.63 69.05
C GLU A 801 -16.13 13.07 68.73
N GLU A 802 -14.85 13.42 68.88
CA GLU A 802 -14.33 14.75 68.54
C GLU A 802 -14.38 15.05 67.04
N LEU A 803 -14.09 14.06 66.19
CA LEU A 803 -14.25 14.18 64.75
C LEU A 803 -15.72 14.43 64.36
N HIS A 804 -16.68 13.81 65.08
CA HIS A 804 -18.11 14.02 64.87
C HIS A 804 -18.63 15.34 65.46
N LYS A 805 -18.08 15.81 66.60
CA LYS A 805 -18.45 17.09 67.24
C LYS A 805 -17.98 18.30 66.44
N GLY A 806 -16.88 18.16 65.71
CA GLY A 806 -16.37 19.15 64.78
C GLY A 806 -15.38 20.14 65.38
N ARG A 807 -14.14 20.05 64.88
CA ARG A 807 -13.14 21.13 64.70
C ARG A 807 -12.19 21.52 65.83
N ASP A 808 -12.08 20.82 66.96
CA ASP A 808 -11.00 21.13 67.91
C ASP A 808 -9.68 20.41 67.57
N VAL A 809 -8.79 21.13 66.87
CA VAL A 809 -7.43 20.66 66.55
C VAL A 809 -6.59 20.44 67.82
N LEU A 810 -6.85 21.19 68.90
CA LEU A 810 -6.12 21.03 70.17
C LEU A 810 -6.48 19.71 70.84
N GLU A 811 -7.76 19.38 70.95
CA GLU A 811 -8.21 18.12 71.54
C GLU A 811 -7.73 16.90 70.73
N ILE A 812 -7.74 16.98 69.40
CA ILE A 812 -7.13 15.94 68.55
C ILE A 812 -5.63 15.81 68.83
N SER A 813 -4.93 16.92 69.01
CA SER A 813 -3.50 16.92 69.33
C SER A 813 -3.23 16.30 70.70
N LEU A 814 -4.06 16.57 71.70
CA LEU A 814 -3.96 16.00 73.05
C LEU A 814 -4.24 14.50 73.05
N ILE A 815 -5.30 14.05 72.37
CA ILE A 815 -5.63 12.62 72.22
C ILE A 815 -4.47 11.87 71.52
N ALA A 816 -3.95 12.45 70.44
CA ALA A 816 -2.81 11.88 69.73
C ALA A 816 -1.54 11.83 70.59
N GLN A 817 -1.31 12.85 71.44
CA GLN A 817 -0.17 12.91 72.35
C GLN A 817 -0.29 11.84 73.46
N GLU A 818 -1.47 11.71 74.08
CA GLU A 818 -1.75 10.67 75.08
C GLU A 818 -1.54 9.25 74.50
N GLN A 819 -1.92 9.04 73.24
CA GLN A 819 -1.66 7.78 72.55
C GLN A 819 -0.16 7.60 72.23
N ALA A 820 0.52 8.65 71.78
CA ALA A 820 1.93 8.61 71.38
C ALA A 820 2.88 8.29 72.53
N GLU A 821 2.54 8.65 73.78
CA GLU A 821 3.31 8.28 74.98
C GLU A 821 3.46 6.76 75.15
N LYS A 822 2.48 5.98 74.68
CA LYS A 822 2.50 4.51 74.75
C LYS A 822 2.92 3.88 73.42
N LYS A 823 2.35 4.37 72.32
CA LYS A 823 2.55 3.86 70.95
C LYS A 823 2.79 5.03 69.99
N PRO A 824 4.07 5.44 69.78
CA PRO A 824 4.43 6.60 68.96
C PRO A 824 3.79 6.63 67.57
N ILE A 825 3.79 5.47 66.88
CA ILE A 825 3.22 5.31 65.54
C ILE A 825 1.70 5.49 65.56
N ALA A 826 1.01 4.91 66.56
CA ALA A 826 -0.44 4.99 66.68
C ALA A 826 -0.90 6.42 66.93
N GLY A 827 -0.22 7.18 67.78
CA GLY A 827 -0.50 8.60 68.01
C GLY A 827 -0.36 9.45 66.73
N LEU A 828 0.71 9.25 65.96
CA LEU A 828 0.89 9.96 64.68
C LEU A 828 -0.17 9.58 63.62
N ARG A 829 -0.65 8.34 63.61
CA ARG A 829 -1.74 7.89 62.73
C ARG A 829 -3.09 8.52 63.07
N MET A 830 -3.31 8.95 64.31
CA MET A 830 -4.54 9.66 64.70
C MET A 830 -4.65 11.01 63.97
N PHE A 831 -3.54 11.72 63.76
CA PHE A 831 -3.53 12.93 62.92
C PHE A 831 -3.89 12.63 61.47
N GLN A 832 -3.35 11.54 60.90
CA GLN A 832 -3.68 11.15 59.52
C GLN A 832 -5.17 10.79 59.38
N SER A 833 -5.71 10.09 60.37
CA SER A 833 -7.14 9.76 60.43
C SER A 833 -8.01 11.01 60.50
N ALA A 834 -7.58 12.04 61.24
CA ALA A 834 -8.27 13.32 61.31
C ALA A 834 -8.20 14.11 59.99
N ILE A 835 -7.06 14.09 59.30
CA ILE A 835 -6.90 14.71 57.98
C ILE A 835 -7.81 14.02 56.95
N ASN A 836 -7.82 12.69 56.92
CA ASN A 836 -8.59 11.91 55.96
C ASN A 836 -10.11 11.92 56.25
N HIS A 837 -10.52 12.31 57.46
CA HIS A 837 -11.95 12.41 57.80
C HIS A 837 -12.69 13.47 56.98
N GLY A 838 -11.99 14.45 56.40
CA GLY A 838 -12.61 15.49 55.55
C GLY A 838 -13.44 16.53 56.31
N GLY A 839 -13.48 16.47 57.64
CA GLY A 839 -14.24 17.39 58.50
C GLY A 839 -13.54 18.73 58.80
N PHE A 840 -12.36 18.99 58.22
CA PHE A 840 -11.54 20.19 58.45
C PHE A 840 -11.41 21.01 57.17
N ASP A 841 -11.40 22.34 57.31
CA ASP A 841 -11.02 23.26 56.24
C ASP A 841 -9.49 23.27 56.02
N GLU A 842 -9.01 23.93 54.97
CA GLU A 842 -7.58 23.94 54.65
C GLU A 842 -6.69 24.47 55.78
N GLU A 843 -7.14 25.48 56.54
CA GLU A 843 -6.38 26.00 57.68
C GLU A 843 -6.35 25.00 58.84
N GLY A 844 -7.48 24.33 59.13
CA GLY A 844 -7.55 23.24 60.09
C GLY A 844 -6.63 22.07 59.72
N VAL A 845 -6.65 21.63 58.46
CA VAL A 845 -5.72 20.60 57.95
C VAL A 845 -4.27 21.06 58.07
N ARG A 846 -3.96 22.33 57.73
CA ARG A 846 -2.62 22.90 57.90
C ARG A 846 -2.18 22.89 59.36
N ARG A 847 -3.05 23.21 60.32
CA ARG A 847 -2.74 23.16 61.76
C ARG A 847 -2.52 21.73 62.24
N ILE A 848 -3.36 20.78 61.83
CA ILE A 848 -3.20 19.36 62.15
C ILE A 848 -1.85 18.84 61.61
N ARG A 849 -1.50 19.17 60.35
CA ARG A 849 -0.19 18.82 59.77
C ARG A 849 0.98 19.46 60.52
N ARG A 850 0.84 20.70 61.02
CA ARG A 850 1.86 21.35 61.88
C ARG A 850 2.01 20.60 63.21
N SER A 851 0.92 20.24 63.89
CA SER A 851 0.94 19.45 65.13
C SER A 851 1.59 18.07 64.91
N GLN A 852 1.20 17.38 63.84
CA GLN A 852 1.78 16.09 63.44
C GLN A 852 3.29 16.21 63.20
N ARG A 853 3.73 17.24 62.47
CA ARG A 853 5.16 17.51 62.25
C ARG A 853 5.91 17.79 63.54
N SER A 854 5.34 18.60 64.44
CA SER A 854 5.95 18.89 65.74
C SER A 854 6.12 17.61 66.56
N MET A 855 5.08 16.79 66.65
CA MET A 855 5.12 15.52 67.37
C MET A 855 6.13 14.54 66.75
N PHE A 856 6.14 14.41 65.42
CA PHE A 856 7.13 13.59 64.72
C PHE A 856 8.56 14.02 65.06
N THR A 857 8.83 15.33 65.11
CA THR A 857 10.15 15.88 65.44
C THR A 857 10.62 15.46 66.85
N THR A 858 9.70 15.22 67.78
CA THR A 858 10.01 14.72 69.13
C THR A 858 10.20 13.19 69.14
N LEU A 859 9.53 12.47 68.24
CA LEU A 859 9.48 11.01 68.22
C LEU A 859 10.37 10.34 67.16
N GLU A 860 10.99 11.10 66.25
CA GLU A 860 11.79 10.60 65.12
C GLU A 860 12.89 9.59 65.52
N SER A 861 13.43 9.73 66.72
CA SER A 861 14.49 8.89 67.29
C SER A 861 13.97 7.49 67.69
N GLN A 862 12.66 7.33 67.80
CA GLN A 862 11.95 6.10 68.17
C GLN A 862 11.23 5.46 66.97
N ILE A 863 11.17 6.13 65.82
CA ILE A 863 10.38 5.70 64.66
C ILE A 863 11.32 5.29 63.51
N PRO A 864 11.35 3.98 63.15
CA PRO A 864 12.08 3.47 61.99
C PRO A 864 11.62 4.12 60.69
N ILE A 865 12.52 4.28 59.72
CA ILE A 865 12.22 4.90 58.42
C ILE A 865 11.08 4.18 57.69
N LYS A 866 11.03 2.84 57.72
CA LYS A 866 9.96 2.02 57.11
C LYS A 866 8.55 2.42 57.52
N ASN A 867 8.41 3.01 58.73
CA ASN A 867 7.10 3.42 59.26
C ASN A 867 6.76 4.89 58.94
N ARG A 868 7.73 5.71 58.51
CA ARG A 868 7.57 7.16 58.34
C ARG A 868 6.75 7.55 57.12
N LYS A 869 6.82 6.75 56.05
CA LYS A 869 6.05 6.94 54.80
C LYS A 869 4.54 7.07 55.06
N THR A 870 4.03 6.43 56.12
CA THR A 870 2.59 6.44 56.47
C THR A 870 2.04 7.78 56.96
N PHE A 871 2.91 8.76 57.26
CA PHE A 871 2.49 10.02 57.90
C PHE A 871 2.36 11.22 56.95
N ASN A 872 2.71 11.09 55.66
CA ASN A 872 2.63 12.17 54.64
C ASN A 872 3.17 13.55 55.12
N ILE A 873 4.30 13.55 55.83
CA ILE A 873 4.91 14.78 56.36
C ILE A 873 5.77 15.42 55.26
N ALA A 874 5.35 16.59 54.76
CA ALA A 874 5.99 17.27 53.62
C ALA A 874 7.48 17.62 53.78
N SER A 875 8.03 17.68 55.00
CA SER A 875 9.46 17.91 55.22
C SER A 875 10.33 16.67 55.07
N LEU A 876 9.72 15.49 55.03
CA LEU A 876 10.43 14.24 54.88
C LEU A 876 10.70 13.95 53.40
N LYS A 877 11.95 13.64 53.08
CA LYS A 877 12.42 13.40 51.72
C LYS A 877 12.75 11.93 51.53
N PRO A 878 12.53 11.35 50.34
CA PRO A 878 13.03 10.02 50.02
C PRO A 878 14.56 10.00 49.96
N LEU A 879 15.19 9.02 50.61
CA LEU A 879 16.58 8.65 50.35
C LEU A 879 16.60 7.64 49.21
N VAL A 880 17.20 8.02 48.08
CA VAL A 880 17.21 7.23 46.86
C VAL A 880 18.58 6.60 46.67
N ILE A 881 18.67 5.29 46.89
CA ILE A 881 19.82 4.47 46.53
C ILE A 881 19.83 4.32 45.02
N VAL A 882 20.91 4.77 44.39
CA VAL A 882 21.08 4.71 42.93
C VAL A 882 21.87 3.46 42.58
N ASP A 883 21.33 2.63 41.69
CA ASP A 883 21.97 1.42 41.18
C ASP A 883 23.12 1.72 40.19
N THR A 884 24.09 0.81 40.07
CA THR A 884 25.27 0.92 39.20
C THR A 884 24.86 1.17 37.76
N ASN A 885 23.81 0.49 37.26
CA ASN A 885 23.36 0.62 35.86
C ASN A 885 22.90 2.05 35.51
N ILE A 886 22.30 2.78 36.45
CA ILE A 886 21.89 4.17 36.24
C ILE A 886 23.12 5.08 36.17
N LEU A 887 24.11 4.85 37.04
CA LEU A 887 25.37 5.60 37.02
C LEU A 887 26.15 5.35 35.72
N ILE A 888 26.16 4.10 35.24
CA ILE A 888 26.77 3.74 33.95
C ILE A 888 26.07 4.47 32.80
N GLN A 889 24.74 4.55 32.80
CA GLN A 889 24.03 5.30 31.75
C GLN A 889 24.40 6.78 31.78
N ALA A 890 24.40 7.42 32.96
CA ALA A 890 24.85 8.80 33.10
C ALA A 890 26.29 9.01 32.64
N PHE A 891 27.15 8.02 32.90
CA PHE A 891 28.54 8.03 32.47
C PHE A 891 28.67 7.96 30.96
N LYS A 892 27.87 7.12 30.31
CA LYS A 892 27.87 7.01 28.85
C LYS A 892 27.41 8.31 28.19
N ASP A 893 26.32 8.89 28.66
CA ASP A 893 25.78 10.16 28.15
C ASP A 893 26.82 11.29 28.25
N GLU A 894 27.49 11.42 29.39
CA GLU A 894 28.50 12.45 29.63
C GLU A 894 29.80 12.22 28.83
N LEU A 895 30.23 10.96 28.68
CA LEU A 895 31.40 10.59 27.88
C LEU A 895 31.21 10.93 26.41
N VAL A 896 30.03 10.64 25.87
CA VAL A 896 29.74 11.01 24.48
C VAL A 896 29.65 12.52 24.34
N ARG A 897 28.95 13.21 25.25
CA ARG A 897 28.87 14.68 25.21
C ARG A 897 30.26 15.31 25.14
N LYS A 898 31.22 14.84 25.94
CA LYS A 898 32.60 15.37 25.93
C LYS A 898 33.35 15.13 24.63
N GLY A 899 33.07 14.03 23.93
CA GLY A 899 33.78 13.71 22.70
C GLY A 899 33.03 14.05 21.42
N SER A 900 31.79 14.54 21.50
CA SER A 900 31.12 15.21 20.40
C SER A 900 31.83 16.52 20.02
N SER A 901 31.95 16.82 18.72
CA SER A 901 32.69 17.99 18.21
C SER A 901 32.06 19.33 18.61
N ASP A 902 30.75 19.36 18.83
CA ASP A 902 29.98 20.57 19.19
C ASP A 902 29.55 20.62 20.67
N GLY A 903 29.87 19.58 21.45
CA GLY A 903 29.50 19.46 22.86
C GLY A 903 28.01 19.29 23.13
N LEU A 904 27.20 19.02 22.10
CA LEU A 904 25.75 18.85 22.18
C LEU A 904 25.38 17.36 22.14
N GLY A 905 24.56 16.92 23.09
CA GLY A 905 24.17 15.53 23.25
C GLY A 905 23.13 15.04 22.23
N TYR A 906 22.77 13.77 22.39
CA TYR A 906 21.90 13.00 21.51
C TYR A 906 20.45 13.46 21.50
N LEU A 907 19.75 13.19 20.38
CA LEU A 907 18.30 13.37 20.28
C LEU A 907 17.50 12.14 20.72
N GLU A 908 18.12 10.96 20.77
CA GLU A 908 17.44 9.76 21.29
C GLU A 908 17.15 9.96 22.79
N TRP A 909 15.86 9.90 23.13
CA TRP A 909 15.37 10.04 24.50
C TRP A 909 14.71 8.76 24.95
N SER A 910 15.55 7.82 25.37
CA SER A 910 15.12 6.53 25.89
C SER A 910 14.45 6.65 27.26
N MET A 911 13.79 5.56 27.67
CA MET A 911 13.18 5.43 29.00
C MET A 911 14.22 5.48 30.12
N GLU A 912 15.38 4.88 29.90
CA GLU A 912 16.53 4.89 30.80
C GLU A 912 17.02 6.32 31.02
N ARG A 913 17.19 7.07 29.94
CA ARG A 913 17.66 8.46 29.95
C ARG A 913 16.66 9.38 30.65
N ALA A 914 15.37 9.21 30.39
CA ALA A 914 14.30 9.94 31.08
C ALA A 914 14.34 9.69 32.61
N PHE A 915 14.58 8.44 33.03
CA PHE A 915 14.65 8.08 34.44
C PHE A 915 15.86 8.68 35.15
N GLN A 916 17.05 8.58 34.53
CA GLN A 916 18.28 9.22 35.02
C GLN A 916 18.09 10.75 35.14
N TRP A 917 17.54 11.39 34.11
CA TRP A 917 17.30 12.82 34.09
C TRP A 917 16.34 13.26 35.20
N ALA A 918 15.25 12.51 35.42
CA ALA A 918 14.31 12.78 36.50
C ALA A 918 15.01 12.70 37.88
N LEU A 919 15.82 11.67 38.12
CA LEU A 919 16.60 11.54 39.36
C LEU A 919 17.53 12.74 39.58
N ARG A 920 18.25 13.17 38.53
CA ARG A 920 19.13 14.34 38.58
C ARG A 920 18.35 15.59 38.96
N LYS A 921 17.26 15.91 38.23
CA LYS A 921 16.40 17.08 38.47
C LYS A 921 15.80 17.11 39.88
N HIS A 922 15.30 15.97 40.36
CA HIS A 922 14.73 15.88 41.71
C HIS A 922 15.83 15.98 42.79
N GLY A 923 17.03 15.46 42.52
CA GLY A 923 18.20 15.67 43.36
C GLY A 923 18.58 17.15 43.44
N ASP A 924 18.66 17.84 42.30
CA ASP A 924 19.00 19.26 42.17
C ASP A 924 18.02 20.18 42.90
N SER A 925 16.72 19.95 42.74
CA SER A 925 15.68 20.66 43.50
C SER A 925 15.66 20.32 45.00
N GLY A 926 16.40 19.29 45.41
CA GLY A 926 16.43 18.79 46.77
C GLY A 926 15.13 18.12 47.21
N SER A 927 14.28 17.67 46.27
CA SER A 927 13.06 16.90 46.57
C SER A 927 13.35 15.45 46.96
N ILE A 928 14.46 14.90 46.45
CA ILE A 928 15.02 13.61 46.89
C ILE A 928 16.44 13.78 47.44
N LYS A 929 16.93 12.72 48.09
CA LYS A 929 18.32 12.59 48.57
C LYS A 929 19.00 11.41 47.88
N PRO A 930 19.69 11.63 46.75
CA PRO A 930 20.47 10.59 46.09
C PRO A 930 21.63 10.10 46.97
N TYR A 931 21.84 8.79 47.02
CA TYR A 931 22.88 8.12 47.77
C TYR A 931 23.47 6.96 46.97
N ILE A 932 24.79 6.81 47.00
CA ILE A 932 25.51 5.70 46.38
C ILE A 932 26.17 4.87 47.49
N PRO A 933 25.75 3.62 47.72
CA PRO A 933 26.42 2.71 48.65
C PRO A 933 27.85 2.38 48.23
N ASN A 934 28.68 1.92 49.17
CA ASN A 934 30.09 1.59 48.91
C ASN A 934 30.26 0.44 47.89
N SER A 935 29.34 -0.53 47.88
CA SER A 935 29.29 -1.63 46.91
C SER A 935 29.12 -1.09 45.48
N VAL A 936 28.07 -0.30 45.26
CA VAL A 936 27.76 0.37 43.99
C VAL A 936 28.91 1.29 43.55
N MET A 937 29.45 2.08 44.48
CA MET A 937 30.58 2.97 44.23
C MET A 937 31.79 2.20 43.71
N SER A 938 32.11 1.07 44.35
CA SER A 938 33.26 0.24 43.98
C SER A 938 33.06 -0.42 42.63
N GLU A 939 31.85 -0.92 42.36
CA GLU A 939 31.50 -1.54 41.08
C GLU A 939 31.55 -0.52 39.93
N PHE A 940 30.91 0.65 40.11
CA PHE A 940 30.95 1.76 39.15
C PHE A 940 32.39 2.14 38.83
N LYS A 941 33.22 2.36 39.86
CA LYS A 941 34.64 2.70 39.68
C LYS A 941 35.44 1.63 38.94
N ASN A 942 35.13 0.37 39.17
CA ASN A 942 35.79 -0.74 38.49
C ASN A 942 35.38 -0.85 37.02
N ARG A 943 34.09 -0.65 36.72
CA ARG A 943 33.53 -0.70 35.35
C ARG A 943 33.95 0.49 34.50
N THR A 944 34.22 1.64 35.11
CA THR A 944 34.68 2.87 34.42
C THR A 944 36.15 3.18 34.69
N LYS A 945 37.00 2.18 34.93
CA LYS A 945 38.37 2.39 35.44
C LYS A 945 39.31 3.07 34.44
N ASN A 946 39.15 2.76 33.15
CA ASN A 946 40.04 3.26 32.09
C ASN A 946 39.35 3.18 30.72
N ALA A 947 39.95 3.76 29.69
CA ALA A 947 39.38 3.79 28.34
C ALA A 947 38.98 2.39 27.81
N LYS A 948 39.79 1.35 28.08
CA LYS A 948 39.52 -0.03 27.62
C LYS A 948 38.28 -0.64 28.27
N THR A 949 38.05 -0.38 29.55
CA THR A 949 36.86 -0.88 30.29
C THR A 949 35.63 -0.06 29.93
N CYS A 950 35.78 1.26 29.81
CA CYS A 950 34.71 2.16 29.37
C CYS A 950 34.23 1.82 27.95
N LYS A 951 35.14 1.49 27.03
CA LYS A 951 34.78 1.11 25.66
C LYS A 951 33.84 -0.11 25.61
N ARG A 952 34.01 -1.08 26.51
CA ARG A 952 33.12 -2.26 26.61
C ARG A 952 31.70 -1.92 27.10
N LEU A 953 31.50 -0.77 27.74
CA LEU A 953 30.16 -0.33 28.15
C LEU A 953 29.28 0.08 26.94
N PHE A 954 29.89 0.25 25.78
CA PHE A 954 29.25 0.57 24.50
C PHE A 954 29.26 -0.65 23.55
N ASP A 955 29.45 -1.87 24.07
CA ASP A 955 29.32 -3.08 23.26
C ASP A 955 27.87 -3.20 22.75
N GLY A 956 27.68 -3.41 21.44
CA GLY A 956 26.38 -3.35 20.76
C GLY A 956 25.92 -1.94 20.36
N GLU A 957 26.72 -0.91 20.64
CA GLU A 957 26.52 0.47 20.18
C GLU A 957 27.63 0.88 19.21
N TYR A 958 27.43 1.97 18.46
CA TYR A 958 28.46 2.48 17.56
C TYR A 958 29.64 3.05 18.35
N GLN A 959 30.83 2.52 18.10
CA GLN A 959 32.06 2.91 18.78
C GLN A 959 32.98 3.68 17.83
N ASP A 960 32.78 5.00 17.72
CA ASP A 960 33.60 5.87 16.86
C ASP A 960 35.11 5.74 17.18
N PRO A 961 35.93 5.22 16.25
CA PRO A 961 37.37 5.06 16.45
C PRO A 961 38.09 6.37 16.79
N VAL A 962 37.66 7.50 16.20
CA VAL A 962 38.27 8.82 16.40
C VAL A 962 37.95 9.31 17.81
N LEU A 963 36.68 9.28 18.19
CA LEU A 963 36.22 9.55 19.56
C LEU A 963 37.02 8.75 20.59
N TRP A 964 37.03 7.42 20.47
CA TRP A 964 37.68 6.54 21.43
C TRP A 964 39.20 6.68 21.49
N SER A 965 39.82 7.15 20.41
CA SER A 965 41.26 7.48 20.40
C SER A 965 41.58 8.80 21.12
N SER A 966 40.59 9.70 21.23
CA SER A 966 40.76 11.02 21.85
C SER A 966 40.55 11.03 23.37
N ILE A 967 39.79 10.07 23.91
CA ILE A 967 39.45 9.96 25.34
C ILE A 967 40.67 9.54 26.14
N LYS A 968 41.04 10.35 27.14
CA LYS A 968 42.15 10.05 28.07
C LYS A 968 41.60 9.55 29.41
N ASP A 969 42.42 8.76 30.12
CA ASP A 969 42.05 8.26 31.46
C ASP A 969 41.76 9.40 32.46
N ASN A 970 42.45 10.55 32.36
CA ASN A 970 42.15 11.72 33.19
C ASN A 970 40.73 12.29 32.93
N ASP A 971 40.24 12.24 31.69
CA ASP A 971 38.89 12.73 31.36
C ASP A 971 37.83 11.82 31.97
N ILE A 972 38.09 10.50 31.97
CA ILE A 972 37.26 9.47 32.61
C ILE A 972 37.19 9.67 34.13
N GLU A 973 38.33 9.92 34.78
CA GLU A 973 38.38 10.21 36.22
C GLU A 973 37.55 11.46 36.58
N GLN A 974 37.63 12.51 35.77
CA GLN A 974 36.84 13.73 35.97
C GLN A 974 35.34 13.45 35.83
N ILE A 975 34.91 12.78 34.75
CA ILE A 975 33.49 12.42 34.54
C ILE A 975 32.97 11.56 35.70
N GLN A 976 33.77 10.59 36.14
CA GLN A 976 33.43 9.74 37.27
C GLN A 976 33.19 10.55 38.55
N ALA A 977 34.09 11.49 38.85
CA ALA A 977 33.95 12.36 40.02
C ALA A 977 32.69 13.24 39.94
N ASP A 978 32.40 13.79 38.76
CA ASP A 978 31.23 14.63 38.51
C ASP A 978 29.92 13.86 38.74
N ILE A 979 29.81 12.64 38.18
CA ILE A 979 28.63 11.78 38.33
C ILE A 979 28.42 11.34 39.77
N ILE A 980 29.49 10.97 40.47
CA ILE A 980 29.43 10.66 41.89
C ILE A 980 28.90 11.87 42.67
N GLY A 981 29.38 13.08 42.37
CA GLY A 981 28.90 14.31 43.00
C GLY A 981 27.41 14.59 42.76
N ILE A 982 26.89 14.24 41.59
CA ILE A 982 25.46 14.42 41.24
C ILE A 982 24.58 13.46 42.04
N PHE A 983 24.95 12.18 42.07
CA PHE A 983 24.11 11.09 42.60
C PHE A 983 24.44 10.65 44.04
N ASN A 984 25.48 11.20 44.66
CA ASN A 984 25.83 10.95 46.06
C ASN A 984 25.79 12.23 46.90
N ARG A 985 24.58 12.71 47.24
CA ARG A 985 24.39 13.97 48.00
C ARG A 985 24.38 13.78 49.51
N VAL A 986 24.29 12.55 49.97
CA VAL A 986 24.31 12.22 51.40
C VAL A 986 25.38 11.19 51.64
N ASP A 987 26.40 11.57 52.39
CA ASP A 987 27.40 10.62 52.86
C ASP A 987 26.86 9.86 54.08
N LEU A 988 26.62 8.55 53.94
CA LEU A 988 26.15 7.68 55.01
C LEU A 988 27.14 6.54 55.22
N ASN A 989 27.62 6.41 56.45
CA ASN A 989 28.39 5.25 56.89
C ASN A 989 27.58 4.52 57.97
N PHE A 990 27.27 3.25 57.73
CA PHE A 990 26.48 2.41 58.63
C PHE A 990 26.90 0.95 58.52
N GLU A 991 26.65 0.18 59.58
CA GLU A 991 26.95 -1.25 59.62
C GLU A 991 25.68 -2.06 59.36
N GLN A 992 25.68 -2.86 58.29
CA GLN A 992 24.57 -3.76 57.96
C GLN A 992 24.23 -4.68 59.16
N SER A 993 22.94 -4.83 59.46
CA SER A 993 22.49 -5.73 60.53
C SER A 993 22.67 -7.19 60.11
N GLN A 994 23.34 -8.01 60.94
CA GLN A 994 23.50 -9.43 60.69
C GLN A 994 22.15 -10.17 60.63
N GLU A 995 21.19 -9.76 61.45
CA GLU A 995 19.82 -10.30 61.44
C GLU A 995 19.14 -10.07 60.09
N ILE A 996 19.27 -8.86 59.53
CA ILE A 996 18.72 -8.52 58.20
C ILE A 996 19.39 -9.32 57.09
N LYS A 997 20.69 -9.62 57.21
CA LYS A 997 21.38 -10.49 56.24
C LYS A 997 20.80 -11.89 56.23
N ASP A 998 20.57 -12.46 57.42
CA ASP A 998 20.04 -13.81 57.55
C ASP A 998 18.56 -13.88 57.11
N GLU A 999 17.76 -12.86 57.46
CA GLU A 999 16.40 -12.70 56.98
C GLU A 999 16.33 -12.56 55.46
N MET A 1000 17.20 -11.73 54.85
CA MET A 1000 17.28 -11.54 53.41
C MET A 1000 17.64 -12.85 52.69
N ASN A 1001 18.59 -13.63 53.23
CA ASN A 1001 18.92 -14.94 52.68
C ASN A 1001 17.71 -15.89 52.72
N GLY A 1002 16.97 -15.92 53.83
CA GLY A 1002 15.74 -16.71 53.95
C GLY A 1002 14.65 -16.24 52.99
N PHE A 1003 14.50 -14.93 52.80
CA PHE A 1003 13.54 -14.35 51.86
C PHE A 1003 13.87 -14.71 50.41
N LEU A 1004 15.13 -14.58 50.00
CA LEU A 1004 15.59 -14.95 48.65
C LEU A 1004 15.40 -16.44 48.40
N ALA A 1005 15.74 -17.30 49.36
CA ALA A 1005 15.50 -18.74 49.27
C ALA A 1005 14.00 -19.08 49.12
N SER A 1006 13.10 -18.29 49.73
CA SER A 1006 11.66 -18.49 49.58
C SER A 1006 11.09 -18.05 48.22
N HIS A 1007 11.88 -17.36 47.38
CA HIS A 1007 11.50 -16.92 46.03
C HIS A 1007 12.40 -17.56 44.94
N GLU A 1008 13.06 -18.68 45.24
CA GLU A 1008 14.01 -19.39 44.36
C GLU A 1008 13.44 -19.60 42.94
N ASP A 1009 12.18 -20.05 42.81
CA ASP A 1009 11.52 -20.30 41.53
C ASP A 1009 11.51 -19.08 40.57
N ILE A 1010 11.37 -17.86 41.10
CA ILE A 1010 11.38 -16.64 40.27
C ILE A 1010 12.79 -16.34 39.81
N PHE A 1011 13.74 -16.45 40.73
CA PHE A 1011 15.15 -16.15 40.47
C PHE A 1011 15.78 -17.16 39.51
N GLU A 1012 15.38 -18.43 39.56
CA GLU A 1012 15.76 -19.45 38.57
C GLU A 1012 15.28 -19.06 37.16
N GLN A 1013 14.04 -18.59 37.03
CA GLN A 1013 13.48 -18.13 35.74
C GLN A 1013 14.13 -16.82 35.23
N ILE A 1014 14.47 -15.90 36.14
CA ILE A 1014 15.23 -14.69 35.79
C ILE A 1014 16.62 -15.09 35.28
N ASP A 1015 17.28 -16.04 35.94
CA ASP A 1015 18.59 -16.55 35.54
C ASP A 1015 18.55 -17.24 34.17
N GLU A 1016 17.60 -18.15 33.94
CA GLU A 1016 17.38 -18.76 32.63
C GLU A 1016 17.25 -17.71 31.52
N ASN A 1017 16.48 -16.64 31.75
CA ASN A 1017 16.35 -15.52 30.82
C ASN A 1017 17.64 -14.72 30.65
N LYS A 1018 18.37 -14.42 31.73
CA LYS A 1018 19.63 -13.66 31.68
C LYS A 1018 20.68 -14.44 30.86
N ARG A 1019 20.74 -15.77 31.00
CA ARG A 1019 21.62 -16.65 30.22
C ARG A 1019 21.28 -16.75 28.74
N LEU A 1020 20.00 -16.60 28.37
CA LEU A 1020 19.63 -16.53 26.95
C LEU A 1020 20.12 -15.24 26.27
N ARG A 1021 20.51 -14.22 27.05
CA ARG A 1021 20.90 -12.89 26.56
C ARG A 1021 22.40 -12.59 26.71
N ARG A 1022 23.13 -13.38 27.48
CA ARG A 1022 24.56 -13.18 27.77
C ARG A 1022 25.36 -14.42 27.38
N ASP A 1023 26.51 -14.22 26.74
CA ASP A 1023 27.45 -15.30 26.42
C ASP A 1023 28.26 -15.75 27.65
N ASP A 1024 28.31 -14.93 28.71
CA ASP A 1024 28.99 -15.23 29.96
C ASP A 1024 28.03 -15.70 31.07
N GLU A 1025 28.46 -16.72 31.82
CA GLU A 1025 27.69 -17.24 32.94
C GLU A 1025 27.71 -16.23 34.10
N PRO A 1026 26.55 -15.66 34.47
CA PRO A 1026 26.49 -14.57 35.45
C PRO A 1026 26.93 -15.03 36.84
N SER A 1027 27.61 -14.13 37.58
CA SER A 1027 28.20 -14.46 38.88
C SER A 1027 27.13 -14.73 39.93
N ARG A 1028 27.24 -15.86 40.65
CA ARG A 1028 26.18 -16.35 41.55
C ARG A 1028 26.57 -16.21 43.02
N TYR A 1029 25.60 -15.90 43.88
CA TYR A 1029 25.75 -16.04 45.32
C TYR A 1029 25.25 -17.42 45.76
N VAL A 1030 25.93 -18.06 46.72
CA VAL A 1030 25.54 -19.38 47.22
C VAL A 1030 24.83 -19.23 48.56
N ILE A 1031 23.55 -19.62 48.60
CA ILE A 1031 22.74 -19.66 49.82
C ILE A 1031 22.40 -21.12 50.10
N ASN A 1032 22.72 -21.62 51.30
CA ASN A 1032 22.42 -23.01 51.72
C ASN A 1032 22.93 -24.09 50.74
N GLY A 1033 24.09 -23.87 50.11
CA GLY A 1033 24.68 -24.82 49.14
C GLY A 1033 24.03 -24.80 47.75
N ARG A 1034 23.06 -23.93 47.51
CA ARG A 1034 22.46 -23.68 46.19
C ARG A 1034 22.93 -22.33 45.67
N ALA A 1035 23.27 -22.27 44.40
CA ALA A 1035 23.59 -21.01 43.75
C ALA A 1035 22.27 -20.29 43.43
N ILE A 1036 21.97 -19.21 44.14
CA ILE A 1036 20.72 -18.46 44.07
C ILE A 1036 21.02 -17.02 43.62
N TYR A 1037 20.17 -16.46 42.75
CA TYR A 1037 20.15 -15.03 42.39
C TYR A 1037 19.47 -14.20 43.49
N PRO A 1038 19.88 -12.94 43.75
CA PRO A 1038 20.57 -12.02 42.83
C PRO A 1038 22.11 -12.00 42.94
N GLU A 1039 22.76 -11.24 42.04
CA GLU A 1039 24.22 -11.02 42.06
C GLU A 1039 24.68 -10.41 43.41
N TYR A 1040 25.97 -10.55 43.74
CA TYR A 1040 26.49 -10.07 45.03
C TYR A 1040 26.23 -8.56 45.22
N GLY A 1041 26.41 -7.75 44.17
CA GLY A 1041 26.15 -6.30 44.22
C GLY A 1041 24.70 -5.98 44.56
N ASP A 1042 23.76 -6.57 43.84
CA ASP A 1042 22.32 -6.37 44.03
C ASP A 1042 21.86 -6.82 45.42
N ARG A 1043 22.38 -7.95 45.90
CA ARG A 1043 22.11 -8.44 47.26
C ARG A 1043 22.59 -7.45 48.32
N GLU A 1044 23.77 -6.88 48.16
CA GLU A 1044 24.28 -5.86 49.09
C GLU A 1044 23.39 -4.60 49.07
N ILE A 1045 22.93 -4.16 47.90
CA ILE A 1045 21.97 -3.05 47.79
C ILE A 1045 20.66 -3.36 48.54
N MET A 1046 20.13 -4.58 48.41
CA MET A 1046 18.92 -5.01 49.15
C MET A 1046 19.14 -4.98 50.67
N ILE A 1047 20.29 -5.47 51.15
CA ILE A 1047 20.65 -5.49 52.57
C ILE A 1047 20.84 -4.06 53.10
N ASP A 1048 21.50 -3.20 52.33
CA ASP A 1048 21.71 -1.78 52.67
C ASP A 1048 20.37 -1.05 52.80
N ALA A 1049 19.48 -1.21 51.81
CA ALA A 1049 18.17 -0.61 51.82
C ALA A 1049 17.31 -1.11 52.99
N ALA A 1050 17.30 -2.42 53.25
CA ALA A 1050 16.59 -3.01 54.37
C ALA A 1050 17.13 -2.52 55.72
N SER A 1051 18.46 -2.45 55.88
CA SER A 1051 19.11 -1.93 57.09
C SER A 1051 18.72 -0.48 57.34
N LEU A 1052 18.87 0.39 56.34
CA LEU A 1052 18.48 1.79 56.43
C LEU A 1052 16.99 1.96 56.76
N ALA A 1053 16.12 1.11 56.22
CA ALA A 1053 14.68 1.18 56.49
C ALA A 1053 14.34 0.87 57.96
N THR A 1054 15.13 0.05 58.65
CA THR A 1054 14.94 -0.26 60.08
C THR A 1054 15.51 0.79 61.03
N TYR A 1055 16.45 1.62 60.57
CA TYR A 1055 17.07 2.63 61.42
C TYR A 1055 16.15 3.80 61.78
N THR A 1056 16.46 4.41 62.91
CA THR A 1056 15.89 5.68 63.38
C THR A 1056 16.93 6.80 63.33
N SER A 1057 16.53 8.05 63.59
CA SER A 1057 17.49 9.17 63.64
C SER A 1057 18.51 9.10 64.79
N ARG A 1058 18.42 8.11 65.69
CA ARG A 1058 19.46 7.83 66.70
C ARG A 1058 20.77 7.34 66.10
N HIS A 1059 20.69 6.64 64.96
CA HIS A 1059 21.88 6.08 64.31
C HIS A 1059 22.72 7.19 63.70
N THR A 1060 22.08 8.14 63.01
CA THR A 1060 22.73 9.35 62.49
C THR A 1060 21.73 10.47 62.29
N SER A 1061 22.16 11.70 62.58
CA SER A 1061 21.35 12.92 62.37
C SER A 1061 21.01 13.16 60.90
N LYS A 1062 21.79 12.58 59.96
CA LYS A 1062 21.56 12.65 58.51
C LYS A 1062 20.26 11.95 58.06
N LEU A 1063 19.69 11.07 58.90
CA LEU A 1063 18.43 10.37 58.64
C LEU A 1063 17.20 11.07 59.23
N ARG A 1064 17.36 12.21 59.89
CA ARG A 1064 16.29 12.93 60.59
C ARG A 1064 15.09 13.27 59.69
N ASP A 1065 15.38 13.82 58.52
CA ASP A 1065 14.44 14.29 57.51
C ASP A 1065 14.22 13.26 56.38
N VAL A 1066 14.61 12.00 56.59
CA VAL A 1066 14.35 10.90 55.63
C VAL A 1066 13.00 10.26 55.95
N GLY A 1067 12.11 10.23 54.95
CA GLY A 1067 10.76 9.67 55.07
C GLY A 1067 10.59 8.26 54.53
N SER A 1068 11.43 7.85 53.59
CA SER A 1068 11.38 6.54 52.96
C SER A 1068 12.74 6.19 52.37
N ILE A 1069 13.04 4.90 52.30
CA ILE A 1069 14.16 4.36 51.54
C ILE A 1069 13.63 3.89 50.18
N VAL A 1070 14.33 4.27 49.13
CA VAL A 1070 13.94 3.99 47.75
C VAL A 1070 15.17 3.49 46.99
N ILE A 1071 15.01 2.43 46.21
CA ILE A 1071 16.02 1.95 45.28
C ILE A 1071 15.58 2.35 43.87
N ALA A 1072 16.44 3.07 43.16
CA ALA A 1072 16.27 3.34 41.74
C ALA A 1072 17.05 2.29 40.94
N THR A 1073 16.33 1.38 40.27
CA THR A 1073 16.91 0.31 39.46
C THR A 1073 15.93 -0.16 38.39
N ARG A 1074 16.47 -0.64 37.27
CA ARG A 1074 15.72 -1.31 36.20
C ARG A 1074 15.97 -2.83 36.16
N ASP A 1075 16.76 -3.37 37.09
CA ASP A 1075 17.07 -4.80 37.12
C ASP A 1075 15.84 -5.64 37.53
N SER A 1076 15.64 -6.71 36.77
CA SER A 1076 14.66 -7.76 37.05
C SER A 1076 14.72 -8.30 38.48
N ASP A 1077 15.91 -8.37 39.07
CA ASP A 1077 16.16 -8.92 40.40
C ASP A 1077 15.36 -8.19 41.49
N PHE A 1078 15.15 -6.89 41.31
CA PHE A 1078 14.30 -6.08 42.19
C PHE A 1078 12.87 -6.00 41.66
N ARG A 1079 12.68 -5.74 40.36
CA ARG A 1079 11.37 -5.45 39.76
C ARG A 1079 10.40 -6.61 39.87
N MET A 1080 10.90 -7.83 39.75
CA MET A 1080 10.10 -9.05 39.84
C MET A 1080 9.62 -9.37 41.26
N ILE A 1081 10.07 -8.66 42.29
CA ILE A 1081 9.58 -8.87 43.66
C ILE A 1081 9.43 -7.55 44.44
N ARG A 1082 9.40 -6.40 43.75
CA ARG A 1082 9.41 -5.07 44.37
C ARG A 1082 8.38 -4.87 45.49
N ARG A 1083 7.15 -5.38 45.31
CA ARG A 1083 6.10 -5.24 46.33
C ARG A 1083 6.32 -6.18 47.51
N SER A 1084 6.88 -7.36 47.28
CA SER A 1084 7.27 -8.29 48.36
C SER A 1084 8.40 -7.69 49.19
N LEU A 1085 9.38 -7.03 48.56
CA LEU A 1085 10.44 -6.28 49.23
C LEU A 1085 9.87 -5.11 50.05
N GLU A 1086 8.97 -4.30 49.46
CA GLU A 1086 8.34 -3.18 50.15
C GLU A 1086 7.51 -3.62 51.37
N GLU A 1087 6.69 -4.67 51.24
CA GLU A 1087 5.87 -5.16 52.35
C GLU A 1087 6.68 -5.82 53.47
N THR A 1088 7.83 -6.43 53.16
CA THR A 1088 8.66 -7.18 54.12
C THR A 1088 9.68 -6.26 54.80
N TYR A 1089 10.42 -5.46 54.04
CA TYR A 1089 11.55 -4.67 54.52
C TYR A 1089 11.27 -3.16 54.59
N GLY A 1090 10.23 -2.67 53.91
CA GLY A 1090 9.78 -1.28 54.03
C GLY A 1090 10.53 -0.26 53.16
N PHE A 1091 11.31 -0.71 52.18
CA PHE A 1091 11.89 0.14 51.13
C PHE A 1091 11.15 -0.03 49.81
N VAL A 1092 11.14 1.02 48.99
CA VAL A 1092 10.42 1.04 47.70
C VAL A 1092 11.41 0.80 46.57
N VAL A 1093 10.98 0.14 45.49
CA VAL A 1093 11.75 0.05 44.24
C VAL A 1093 11.03 0.84 43.16
N ILE A 1094 11.75 1.72 42.48
CA ILE A 1094 11.27 2.53 41.35
C ILE A 1094 12.10 2.25 40.10
N GLU A 1095 11.46 2.26 38.93
CA GLU A 1095 12.08 1.84 37.65
C GLU A 1095 11.98 2.88 36.51
N ASN A 1096 11.22 3.95 36.71
CA ASN A 1096 10.98 4.99 35.70
C ASN A 1096 10.71 6.37 36.33
N ALA A 1097 10.71 7.40 35.48
CA ALA A 1097 10.47 8.78 35.88
C ALA A 1097 9.07 8.99 36.48
N GLU A 1098 8.04 8.35 35.92
CA GLU A 1098 6.67 8.45 36.41
C GLU A 1098 6.53 7.98 37.87
N GLN A 1099 7.20 6.89 38.24
CA GLN A 1099 7.18 6.39 39.63
C GLN A 1099 7.88 7.33 40.61
N ILE A 1100 8.87 8.11 40.16
CA ILE A 1100 9.46 9.18 40.98
C ILE A 1100 8.44 10.29 41.21
N SER A 1101 7.78 10.78 40.16
CA SER A 1101 6.76 11.82 40.29
C SER A 1101 5.64 11.39 41.26
N ARG A 1102 5.09 10.19 41.06
CA ARG A 1102 4.06 9.62 41.95
C ARG A 1102 4.54 9.48 43.40
N LEU A 1103 5.80 9.08 43.62
CA LEU A 1103 6.40 8.97 44.96
C LEU A 1103 6.43 10.33 45.67
N LEU A 1104 6.67 11.41 44.93
CA LEU A 1104 6.75 12.76 45.45
C LEU A 1104 5.37 13.42 45.64
N GLY A 1105 4.28 12.77 45.23
CA GLY A 1105 2.94 13.36 45.21
C GLY A 1105 2.87 14.56 44.26
N LEU A 1106 3.60 14.45 43.15
CA LEU A 1106 3.85 15.44 42.11
C LEU A 1106 3.25 15.05 40.78
#